data_AF-A0A2T0FGB8-F1
#
_entry.id   AF-A0A2T0FGB8-F1
#
_cell.length_a   1.000
_cell.length_b   1.000
_cell.length_c   1.000
_cell.angle_alpha   90.00
_cell.angle_beta   90.00
_cell.angle_gamma   90.00
#
_symmetry.space_group_name_H-M   'P 1'
#
loop_
_entity.id
_entity.type
_entity.pdbx_description
1 polymer ?
#
loop_
_entity_poly.entity_id
_entity_poly.type
_entity_poly.pdbx_seq_one_letter_code
_entity_poly.pdbx_strand_id
1 'polypeptide(L)'
;MRFSIAVWGVWLILVSFGETCGVAVHATLIHRLLPFLPETVLEHQDYLRAGAFYPDAFYNCLGLSDVAEASHWPPFLAAGAQLVREKEQAGEDAGPLRAFLYGALSHQVSDVSWHSLGVHQGLLKVMADSEFNGNIDDAHSTLDVGGDMIQVYRLLSSGQNIDWLTESWTYDSQDIKEILAKLGYNSISSTQINYCMAQGRAALTAELNVAKLGYIRYAQKSPTIFDQLEDYFVGGMVDMHLQTVECAGSFEPWFENAVSDPWDICQVFDGKRPHHNIKLLLDYDPYVNQLGKMIKKVKPYTDSFKSTISEQSNSKVVAANQFSQLGKSVLFWGGNWVVSAPAIGQVFVLDENLKVKYVLKGSVKEEGEFYSRFGAALATLFLQGQEFLVVSSPGQSQLDFFDVEGNYRGTLVWPDAITKYGGHGIKLVGESMLADWTGLYVGAPYADVTETQDGAVYKILYKDIAELVMRNDTQYVQDEPISGAAKYARFGMKLAASNQFVLVGAPGLAKVYGFDPWTLKLKLTLDGPPNSGFGGYLLEQSPQGYIAIGAPLHDEGGTQSGSVFVYKNTGRKAFSGSSSFAYFGHSGTLFGSSIYVGSAHAENERGAIWRLDLNQYSFEKLTSGLTPGSGGFAAKLASNGTHLLVGAPYFDQLGGVALYNTTE
;
A
#
# COMPACT_ATOMS: atom_id res chain seq x y z
N MET A 1 11.86 12.87 42.26
CA MET A 1 12.84 11.77 42.17
C MET A 1 12.22 10.38 41.90
N ARG A 2 10.92 10.13 42.14
CA ARG A 2 10.24 8.86 41.79
C ARG A 2 9.73 8.77 40.33
N PHE A 3 9.61 9.89 39.62
CA PHE A 3 9.16 9.94 38.21
C PHE A 3 10.26 9.61 37.19
N SER A 4 11.54 9.73 37.55
CA SER A 4 12.66 9.49 36.62
C SER A 4 13.07 8.01 36.54
N ILE A 5 12.82 7.20 37.57
CA ILE A 5 13.27 5.80 37.58
C ILE A 5 12.37 4.92 36.69
N ALA A 6 11.06 5.21 36.61
CA ALA A 6 10.14 4.48 35.73
C ALA A 6 10.42 4.77 34.24
N VAL A 7 10.71 6.03 33.89
CA VAL A 7 11.05 6.41 32.51
C VAL A 7 12.37 5.80 32.06
N TRP A 8 13.39 5.77 32.92
CA TRP A 8 14.67 5.14 32.63
C TRP A 8 14.60 3.61 32.64
N GLY A 9 13.74 3.01 33.47
CA GLY A 9 13.49 1.56 33.46
C GLY A 9 12.80 1.11 32.16
N VAL A 10 11.81 1.86 31.68
CA VAL A 10 11.14 1.63 30.39
C VAL A 10 12.09 1.92 29.22
N TRP A 11 12.97 2.92 29.32
CA TRP A 11 13.99 3.17 28.30
C TRP A 11 15.09 2.09 28.27
N LEU A 12 15.53 1.58 29.41
CA LEU A 12 16.51 0.47 29.49
C LEU A 12 15.92 -0.85 29.00
N ILE A 13 14.63 -1.07 29.27
CA ILE A 13 13.80 -2.08 28.60
C ILE A 13 13.93 -1.80 27.09
N LEU A 14 13.41 -0.70 26.56
CA LEU A 14 13.39 -0.43 25.11
C LEU A 14 14.79 -0.43 24.42
N VAL A 15 15.88 -0.12 25.13
CA VAL A 15 17.26 -0.12 24.61
C VAL A 15 17.92 -1.50 24.68
N SER A 16 17.50 -2.38 25.59
CA SER A 16 17.86 -3.81 25.54
C SER A 16 16.94 -4.61 24.61
N PHE A 17 15.83 -4.01 24.17
CA PHE A 17 14.88 -4.44 23.14
C PHE A 17 15.19 -3.82 21.77
N GLY A 18 16.47 -3.64 21.42
CA GLY A 18 16.88 -3.08 20.11
C GLY A 18 16.41 -3.85 18.87
N GLU A 19 15.65 -4.93 19.07
CA GLU A 19 15.13 -5.85 18.06
C GLU A 19 13.75 -6.40 18.53
N THR A 20 12.84 -5.54 19.03
CA THR A 20 11.43 -5.94 19.18
C THR A 20 10.74 -5.86 17.84
N CYS A 21 10.35 -7.04 17.36
CA CYS A 21 9.63 -7.31 16.12
C CYS A 21 8.25 -6.64 16.08
N GLY A 22 7.64 -6.53 14.90
CA GLY A 22 6.35 -5.85 14.64
C GLY A 22 5.12 -6.54 15.28
N VAL A 23 5.11 -6.75 16.59
CA VAL A 23 4.11 -7.53 17.33
C VAL A 23 2.70 -6.98 17.10
N ALA A 24 2.52 -5.67 17.17
CA ALA A 24 1.21 -5.07 16.99
C ALA A 24 0.75 -5.09 15.52
N VAL A 25 1.66 -4.97 14.56
CA VAL A 25 1.37 -5.18 13.14
C VAL A 25 0.90 -6.62 12.89
N HIS A 26 1.62 -7.65 13.38
CA HIS A 26 1.18 -9.04 13.25
C HIS A 26 -0.16 -9.32 13.96
N ALA A 27 -0.36 -8.75 15.15
CA ALA A 27 -1.64 -8.84 15.85
C ALA A 27 -2.79 -8.18 15.07
N THR A 28 -2.51 -7.08 14.38
CA THR A 28 -3.49 -6.42 13.50
C THR A 28 -3.82 -7.30 12.31
N LEU A 29 -2.81 -7.89 11.66
CA LEU A 29 -2.98 -8.74 10.49
C LEU A 29 -3.82 -9.98 10.83
N ILE A 30 -3.55 -10.63 11.97
CA ILE A 30 -4.33 -11.80 12.39
C ILE A 30 -5.78 -11.43 12.74
N HIS A 31 -6.01 -10.26 13.33
CA HIS A 31 -7.36 -9.77 13.60
C HIS A 31 -8.15 -9.52 12.30
N ARG A 32 -7.47 -8.97 11.27
CA ARG A 32 -8.07 -8.78 9.93
C ARG A 32 -8.37 -10.10 9.22
N LEU A 33 -7.65 -11.17 9.55
CA LEU A 33 -7.84 -12.50 8.95
C LEU A 33 -9.06 -13.25 9.48
N LEU A 34 -9.59 -12.92 10.66
CA LEU A 34 -10.69 -13.65 11.30
C LEU A 34 -11.89 -13.96 10.37
N PRO A 35 -12.38 -13.05 9.51
CA PRO A 35 -13.52 -13.35 8.63
C PRO A 35 -13.25 -14.44 7.57
N PHE A 36 -11.98 -14.80 7.35
CA PHE A 36 -11.54 -15.70 6.30
C PHE A 36 -11.06 -17.06 6.82
N LEU A 37 -11.00 -17.25 8.14
CA LEU A 37 -10.49 -18.48 8.76
C LEU A 37 -11.62 -19.50 9.00
N PRO A 38 -11.30 -20.81 9.00
CA PRO A 38 -12.26 -21.86 9.34
C PRO A 38 -12.84 -21.68 10.76
N GLU A 39 -14.09 -22.08 10.98
CA GLU A 39 -14.76 -22.00 12.28
C GLU A 39 -13.97 -22.72 13.40
N THR A 40 -13.34 -23.85 13.07
CA THR A 40 -12.46 -24.61 13.96
C THR A 40 -11.24 -23.83 14.45
N VAL A 41 -10.79 -22.82 13.70
CA VAL A 41 -9.71 -21.90 14.11
C VAL A 41 -10.27 -20.76 14.96
N LEU A 42 -11.46 -20.27 14.63
CA LEU A 42 -12.12 -19.15 15.31
C LEU A 42 -12.56 -19.46 16.74
N GLU A 43 -12.71 -20.73 17.09
CA GLU A 43 -12.95 -21.19 18.47
C GLU A 43 -11.72 -21.05 19.37
N HIS A 44 -10.52 -20.89 18.79
CA HIS A 44 -9.23 -20.88 19.49
C HIS A 44 -8.37 -19.63 19.18
N GLN A 45 -8.99 -18.44 19.18
CA GLN A 45 -8.30 -17.18 18.82
C GLN A 45 -7.11 -16.82 19.72
N ASP A 46 -7.09 -17.30 20.96
CA ASP A 46 -5.96 -17.15 21.89
C ASP A 46 -4.71 -17.93 21.44
N TYR A 47 -4.89 -19.11 20.83
CA TYR A 47 -3.83 -19.88 20.17
C TYR A 47 -3.39 -19.24 18.86
N LEU A 48 -4.36 -18.76 18.08
CA LEU A 48 -4.11 -18.02 16.84
C LEU A 48 -3.20 -16.81 17.06
N ARG A 49 -3.48 -16.00 18.08
CA ARG A 49 -2.65 -14.84 18.45
C ARG A 49 -1.26 -15.22 18.94
N ALA A 50 -1.15 -16.31 19.71
CA ALA A 50 0.14 -16.81 20.16
C ALA A 50 1.00 -17.24 18.96
N GLY A 51 0.39 -17.94 18.00
CA GLY A 51 1.05 -18.35 16.76
C GLY A 51 1.57 -17.18 15.93
N ALA A 52 0.84 -16.06 15.88
CA ALA A 52 1.21 -14.87 15.12
C ALA A 52 2.46 -14.14 15.64
N PHE A 53 2.84 -14.36 16.90
CA PHE A 53 4.09 -13.85 17.48
C PHE A 53 5.17 -14.94 17.54
N TYR A 54 4.80 -16.21 17.60
CA TYR A 54 5.70 -17.30 17.96
C TYR A 54 7.04 -17.35 17.19
N PRO A 55 7.07 -17.18 15.84
CA PRO A 55 8.34 -17.31 15.12
C PRO A 55 9.41 -16.33 15.62
N ASP A 56 9.00 -15.11 15.99
CA ASP A 56 9.88 -14.08 16.56
C ASP A 56 10.35 -14.38 17.98
N ALA A 57 9.67 -15.23 18.73
CA ALA A 57 9.86 -15.39 20.16
C ALA A 57 11.32 -15.69 20.53
N PHE A 58 12.06 -16.38 19.67
CA PHE A 58 13.41 -16.83 19.95
C PHE A 58 14.52 -15.86 19.52
N TYR A 59 14.25 -14.82 18.74
CA TYR A 59 15.27 -13.84 18.39
C TYR A 59 15.79 -13.13 19.65
N ASN A 60 17.11 -13.13 19.82
CA ASN A 60 17.80 -12.62 21.00
C ASN A 60 17.35 -13.21 22.35
N CYS A 61 16.57 -14.30 22.32
CA CYS A 61 16.11 -14.97 23.52
C CYS A 61 16.96 -16.21 23.77
N LEU A 62 17.80 -16.18 24.82
CA LEU A 62 18.58 -17.34 25.30
C LEU A 62 19.50 -17.98 24.23
N GLY A 63 19.90 -17.22 23.20
CA GLY A 63 20.75 -17.71 22.10
C GLY A 63 20.02 -18.67 21.15
N LEU A 64 18.70 -18.55 21.03
CA LEU A 64 17.85 -19.44 20.24
C LEU A 64 17.47 -18.87 18.86
N SER A 65 18.21 -17.90 18.32
CA SER A 65 17.91 -17.29 17.01
C SER A 65 17.82 -18.32 15.87
N ASP A 66 18.62 -19.39 15.89
CA ASP A 66 18.51 -20.47 14.89
C ASP A 66 17.15 -21.21 14.94
N VAL A 67 16.50 -21.22 16.10
CA VAL A 67 15.15 -21.78 16.29
C VAL A 67 14.10 -20.82 15.74
N ALA A 68 14.28 -19.51 15.97
CA ALA A 68 13.44 -18.48 15.34
C ALA A 68 13.51 -18.67 13.81
N GLU A 69 14.70 -18.66 13.22
CA GLU A 69 14.90 -18.86 11.78
C GLU A 69 14.18 -20.10 11.25
N ALA A 70 14.31 -21.26 11.90
CA ALA A 70 13.59 -22.47 11.48
C ALA A 70 12.07 -22.33 11.54
N SER A 71 11.55 -21.54 12.48
CA SER A 71 10.13 -21.31 12.70
C SER A 71 9.51 -20.31 11.71
N HIS A 72 10.32 -19.55 10.96
CA HIS A 72 9.87 -18.59 9.94
C HIS A 72 9.59 -19.23 8.58
N TRP A 73 9.89 -20.52 8.39
CA TRP A 73 9.80 -21.14 7.07
C TRP A 73 8.75 -22.26 6.99
N PRO A 74 8.21 -22.55 5.77
CA PRO A 74 7.16 -23.55 5.57
C PRO A 74 7.41 -24.96 6.14
N PRO A 75 8.66 -25.47 6.25
CA PRO A 75 8.91 -26.75 6.92
C PRO A 75 8.35 -26.83 8.35
N PHE A 76 8.33 -25.73 9.11
CA PHE A 76 7.71 -25.69 10.44
C PHE A 76 6.21 -25.98 10.37
N LEU A 77 5.49 -25.34 9.45
CA LEU A 77 4.07 -25.56 9.23
C LEU A 77 3.78 -27.00 8.77
N ALA A 78 4.63 -27.57 7.92
CA ALA A 78 4.47 -28.94 7.46
C ALA A 78 4.65 -29.97 8.59
N ALA A 79 5.63 -29.76 9.47
CA ALA A 79 5.83 -30.57 10.67
C ALA A 79 4.66 -30.41 11.67
N GLY A 80 4.12 -29.19 11.80
CA GLY A 80 2.92 -28.90 12.58
C GLY A 80 1.67 -29.60 12.05
N ALA A 81 1.41 -29.51 10.74
CA ALA A 81 0.29 -30.17 10.09
C ALA A 81 0.40 -31.71 10.21
N GLN A 82 1.62 -32.25 10.18
CA GLN A 82 1.86 -33.65 10.49
C GLN A 82 1.46 -34.01 11.93
N LEU A 83 1.85 -33.19 12.91
CA LEU A 83 1.49 -33.41 14.31
C LEU A 83 -0.03 -33.34 14.53
N VAL A 84 -0.72 -32.40 13.88
CA VAL A 84 -2.20 -32.33 13.88
C VAL A 84 -2.81 -33.65 13.41
N ARG A 85 -2.35 -34.20 12.28
CA ARG A 85 -2.82 -35.50 11.76
C ARG A 85 -2.57 -36.64 12.74
N GLU A 86 -1.41 -36.66 13.39
CA GLU A 86 -1.05 -37.68 14.37
C GLU A 86 -1.97 -37.62 15.60
N LYS A 87 -2.26 -36.42 16.12
CA LYS A 87 -3.18 -36.20 17.25
C LYS A 87 -4.61 -36.61 16.92
N GLU A 88 -5.09 -36.25 15.74
CA GLU A 88 -6.45 -36.60 15.30
C GLU A 88 -6.61 -38.10 15.07
N GLN A 89 -5.59 -38.78 14.55
CA GLN A 89 -5.56 -40.24 14.44
C GLN A 89 -5.55 -40.92 15.82
N ALA A 90 -4.97 -40.27 16.83
CA ALA A 90 -5.02 -40.70 18.22
C ALA A 90 -6.34 -40.36 18.94
N GLY A 91 -7.24 -39.62 18.28
CA GLY A 91 -8.52 -39.15 18.85
C GLY A 91 -8.37 -37.97 19.81
N GLU A 92 -7.27 -37.23 19.74
CA GLU A 92 -7.03 -36.01 20.52
C GLU A 92 -7.58 -34.77 19.79
N ASP A 93 -7.97 -33.76 20.56
CA ASP A 93 -8.36 -32.46 20.01
C ASP A 93 -7.12 -31.70 19.53
N ALA A 94 -7.03 -31.49 18.22
CA ALA A 94 -5.96 -30.74 17.57
C ALA A 94 -6.39 -29.32 17.14
N GLY A 95 -7.63 -28.89 17.44
CA GLY A 95 -8.13 -27.55 17.14
C GLY A 95 -7.22 -26.42 17.64
N PRO A 96 -6.74 -26.47 18.90
CA PRO A 96 -5.81 -25.47 19.43
C PRO A 96 -4.49 -25.39 18.64
N LEU A 97 -3.93 -26.54 18.24
CA LEU A 97 -2.70 -26.59 17.46
C LEU A 97 -2.93 -26.08 16.03
N ARG A 98 -4.05 -26.45 15.40
CA ARG A 98 -4.45 -25.90 14.09
C ARG A 98 -4.49 -24.37 14.12
N ALA A 99 -5.14 -23.79 15.13
CA ALA A 99 -5.24 -22.34 15.28
C ALA A 99 -3.86 -21.69 15.48
N PHE A 100 -3.01 -22.26 16.33
CA PHE A 100 -1.63 -21.79 16.49
C PHE A 100 -0.84 -21.79 15.17
N LEU A 101 -0.98 -22.83 14.35
CA LEU A 101 -0.30 -22.92 13.06
C LEU A 101 -0.81 -21.91 12.03
N TYR A 102 -2.11 -21.59 12.02
CA TYR A 102 -2.64 -20.48 11.22
C TYR A 102 -2.06 -19.13 11.63
N GLY A 103 -1.82 -18.94 12.93
CA GLY A 103 -1.12 -17.76 13.44
C GLY A 103 0.30 -17.68 12.92
N ALA A 104 1.04 -18.79 13.03
CA ALA A 104 2.41 -18.89 12.51
C ALA A 104 2.45 -18.66 10.99
N LEU A 105 1.50 -19.21 10.22
CA LEU A 105 1.38 -18.95 8.79
C LEU A 105 1.25 -17.45 8.49
N SER A 106 0.36 -16.75 9.20
CA SER A 106 0.19 -15.31 9.00
C SER A 106 1.47 -14.53 9.25
N HIS A 107 2.22 -14.88 10.28
CA HIS A 107 3.52 -14.30 10.56
C HIS A 107 4.50 -14.55 9.40
N GLN A 108 4.70 -15.82 9.03
CA GLN A 108 5.63 -16.22 7.96
C GLN A 108 5.36 -15.50 6.63
N VAL A 109 4.08 -15.36 6.24
CA VAL A 109 3.70 -14.69 5.00
C VAL A 109 3.96 -13.18 5.06
N SER A 110 3.62 -12.55 6.19
CA SER A 110 3.76 -11.11 6.38
C SER A 110 5.23 -10.68 6.32
N ASP A 111 6.10 -11.43 7.01
CA ASP A 111 7.54 -11.17 7.06
C ASP A 111 8.20 -11.11 5.69
N VAL A 112 7.73 -11.95 4.75
CA VAL A 112 8.38 -12.03 3.45
C VAL A 112 8.29 -10.70 2.70
N SER A 113 7.09 -10.12 2.62
CA SER A 113 6.89 -8.84 1.91
C SER A 113 7.32 -7.64 2.76
N TRP A 114 7.12 -7.69 4.08
CA TRP A 114 7.57 -6.67 5.04
C TRP A 114 9.09 -6.48 5.01
N HIS A 115 9.85 -7.57 5.16
CA HIS A 115 11.32 -7.56 5.16
C HIS A 115 11.95 -7.73 3.77
N SER A 116 11.15 -7.70 2.70
CA SER A 116 11.64 -7.84 1.32
C SER A 116 12.44 -9.14 1.06
N LEU A 117 12.02 -10.25 1.66
CA LEU A 117 12.73 -11.52 1.67
C LEU A 117 12.55 -12.26 0.34
N GLY A 118 13.52 -12.08 -0.57
CA GLY A 118 13.45 -12.71 -1.89
C GLY A 118 12.46 -12.02 -2.84
N VAL A 119 12.01 -10.81 -2.48
CA VAL A 119 11.26 -9.90 -3.34
C VAL A 119 12.04 -8.61 -3.55
N HIS A 120 12.16 -8.21 -4.80
CA HIS A 120 12.82 -6.98 -5.19
C HIS A 120 11.78 -5.85 -5.12
N GLN A 121 11.84 -4.98 -4.09
CA GLN A 121 10.87 -3.90 -3.75
C GLN A 121 9.81 -4.18 -2.68
N GLY A 122 10.09 -5.06 -1.72
CA GLY A 122 9.31 -4.99 -0.48
C GLY A 122 9.50 -3.64 0.23
N LEU A 123 8.58 -3.33 1.15
CA LEU A 123 8.54 -2.06 1.88
C LEU A 123 9.90 -1.71 2.51
N LEU A 124 10.54 -2.68 3.17
CA LEU A 124 11.86 -2.49 3.76
C LEU A 124 12.91 -2.04 2.73
N LYS A 125 12.99 -2.69 1.57
CA LYS A 125 14.02 -2.39 0.57
C LYS A 125 13.86 -0.98 0.01
N VAL A 126 12.63 -0.58 -0.33
CA VAL A 126 12.38 0.78 -0.85
C VAL A 126 12.61 1.83 0.23
N MET A 127 12.23 1.54 1.48
CA MET A 127 12.53 2.44 2.57
C MET A 127 14.04 2.59 2.80
N ALA A 128 14.78 1.48 2.86
CA ALA A 128 16.23 1.49 3.05
C ALA A 128 16.92 2.32 1.97
N ASP A 129 16.55 2.07 0.73
CA ASP A 129 17.14 2.71 -0.42
C ASP A 129 16.75 4.20 -0.54
N SER A 130 15.50 4.57 -0.23
CA SER A 130 15.01 5.94 -0.41
C SER A 130 15.21 6.89 0.79
N GLU A 131 15.36 6.36 2.01
CA GLU A 131 15.41 7.16 3.25
C GLU A 131 16.65 6.89 4.11
N PHE A 132 17.30 5.74 3.94
CA PHE A 132 18.42 5.29 4.78
C PHE A 132 19.72 5.06 4.00
N ASN A 133 19.84 5.60 2.78
CA ASN A 133 21.03 5.45 1.93
C ASN A 133 21.44 3.99 1.68
N GLY A 134 20.46 3.10 1.58
CA GLY A 134 20.66 1.66 1.44
C GLY A 134 21.06 0.94 2.73
N ASN A 135 21.08 1.63 3.89
CA ASN A 135 21.28 0.97 5.19
C ASN A 135 20.03 0.19 5.59
N ILE A 136 20.04 -1.11 5.27
CA ILE A 136 18.93 -2.02 5.56
C ILE A 136 18.73 -2.19 7.07
N ASP A 137 19.77 -2.17 7.90
CA ASP A 137 19.62 -2.40 9.34
C ASP A 137 18.91 -1.22 10.04
N ASP A 138 19.29 0.00 9.67
CA ASP A 138 18.61 1.22 10.17
C ASP A 138 17.17 1.30 9.68
N ALA A 139 16.93 0.86 8.44
CA ALA A 139 15.59 0.77 7.89
C ALA A 139 14.77 -0.28 8.62
N HIS A 140 15.30 -1.50 8.82
CA HIS A 140 14.64 -2.62 9.48
C HIS A 140 14.20 -2.25 10.89
N SER A 141 15.12 -1.73 11.71
CA SER A 141 14.81 -1.25 13.06
C SER A 141 13.79 -0.11 13.08
N THR A 142 13.72 0.71 12.02
CA THR A 142 12.70 1.75 11.88
C THR A 142 11.36 1.17 11.47
N LEU A 143 11.34 0.16 10.60
CA LEU A 143 10.13 -0.44 10.07
C LEU A 143 9.39 -1.19 11.17
N ASP A 144 10.06 -2.06 11.91
CA ASP A 144 9.41 -2.94 12.89
C ASP A 144 8.85 -2.14 14.06
N VAL A 145 9.71 -1.35 14.71
CA VAL A 145 9.30 -0.54 15.86
C VAL A 145 8.40 0.60 15.42
N GLY A 146 8.73 1.27 14.31
CA GLY A 146 7.95 2.41 13.82
C GLY A 146 6.57 2.01 13.31
N GLY A 147 6.48 0.87 12.61
CA GLY A 147 5.24 0.26 12.16
C GLY A 147 4.30 0.00 13.34
N ASP A 148 4.79 -0.63 14.39
CA ASP A 148 4.01 -0.87 15.62
C ASP A 148 3.61 0.42 16.32
N MET A 149 4.54 1.36 16.51
CA MET A 149 4.20 2.63 17.18
C MET A 149 3.11 3.39 16.42
N ILE A 150 3.19 3.41 15.09
CA ILE A 150 2.21 4.06 14.24
C ILE A 150 0.89 3.29 14.30
N GLN A 151 0.92 1.96 14.16
CA GLN A 151 -0.27 1.13 14.13
C GLN A 151 -1.00 1.10 15.49
N VAL A 152 -0.30 0.93 16.60
CA VAL A 152 -0.88 0.97 17.94
C VAL A 152 -1.45 2.34 18.26
N TYR A 153 -0.73 3.42 17.90
CA TYR A 153 -1.24 4.78 18.11
C TYR A 153 -2.54 4.99 17.35
N ARG A 154 -2.57 4.54 16.09
CA ARG A 154 -3.76 4.53 15.24
C ARG A 154 -4.91 3.79 15.94
N LEU A 155 -4.70 2.52 16.31
CA LEU A 155 -5.71 1.70 17.00
C LEU A 155 -6.24 2.34 18.28
N LEU A 156 -5.36 2.79 19.18
CA LEU A 156 -5.74 3.43 20.45
C LEU A 156 -6.60 4.68 20.25
N SER A 157 -6.35 5.38 19.16
CA SER A 157 -6.97 6.66 18.89
C SER A 157 -8.25 6.49 18.05
N SER A 158 -8.55 5.28 17.54
CA SER A 158 -9.74 4.95 16.75
C SER A 158 -11.08 5.04 17.45
N GLY A 159 -11.10 4.87 18.77
CA GLY A 159 -12.35 4.67 19.50
C GLY A 159 -13.04 3.33 19.22
N GLN A 160 -12.40 2.42 18.45
CA GLN A 160 -12.81 1.03 18.31
C GLN A 160 -12.47 0.25 19.59
N ASN A 161 -13.18 -0.86 19.82
CA ASN A 161 -12.75 -1.82 20.82
C ASN A 161 -11.49 -2.53 20.31
N ILE A 162 -10.39 -2.39 21.05
CA ILE A 162 -9.09 -3.00 20.75
C ILE A 162 -8.69 -4.04 21.80
N ASP A 163 -9.64 -4.52 22.60
CA ASP A 163 -9.39 -5.48 23.69
C ASP A 163 -8.70 -6.74 23.14
N TRP A 164 -9.00 -7.11 21.89
CA TRP A 164 -8.37 -8.21 21.15
C TRP A 164 -6.83 -8.12 21.07
N LEU A 165 -6.25 -6.92 21.12
CA LEU A 165 -4.81 -6.71 21.14
C LEU A 165 -4.21 -7.04 22.52
N THR A 166 -5.03 -6.94 23.57
CA THR A 166 -4.67 -7.20 24.97
C THR A 166 -5.22 -8.51 25.52
N GLU A 167 -5.91 -9.32 24.72
CA GLU A 167 -6.41 -10.65 25.08
C GLU A 167 -5.28 -11.67 25.23
N SER A 168 -5.45 -12.69 26.07
CA SER A 168 -4.39 -13.64 26.42
C SER A 168 -3.84 -14.43 25.22
N TRP A 169 -2.57 -14.83 25.33
CA TRP A 169 -1.93 -15.80 24.45
C TRP A 169 -1.90 -17.15 25.15
N THR A 170 -2.47 -18.17 24.51
CA THR A 170 -2.45 -19.56 24.99
C THR A 170 -1.73 -20.41 23.96
N TYR A 171 -0.90 -21.35 24.40
CA TYR A 171 -0.17 -22.26 23.51
C TYR A 171 0.29 -23.49 24.30
N ASP A 172 0.46 -24.62 23.62
CA ASP A 172 1.06 -25.81 24.22
C ASP A 172 2.55 -25.90 23.88
N SER A 173 3.39 -25.68 24.89
CA SER A 173 4.84 -25.79 24.75
C SER A 173 5.32 -27.21 24.39
N GLN A 174 4.54 -28.27 24.65
CA GLN A 174 4.88 -29.62 24.21
C GLN A 174 4.67 -29.78 22.71
N ASP A 175 3.54 -29.33 22.18
CA ASP A 175 3.28 -29.37 20.73
C ASP A 175 4.37 -28.63 19.95
N ILE A 176 4.77 -27.44 20.43
CA ILE A 176 5.88 -26.66 19.85
C ILE A 176 7.19 -27.47 19.89
N LYS A 177 7.52 -28.11 21.00
CA LYS A 177 8.73 -28.94 21.12
C LYS A 177 8.70 -30.13 20.17
N GLU A 178 7.56 -30.78 20.00
CA GLU A 178 7.42 -31.92 19.10
C GLU A 178 7.61 -31.51 17.64
N ILE A 179 7.08 -30.34 17.24
CA ILE A 179 7.34 -29.77 15.91
C ILE A 179 8.84 -29.49 15.73
N LEU A 180 9.47 -28.80 16.70
CA LEU A 180 10.89 -28.49 16.66
C LEU A 180 11.77 -29.75 16.64
N ALA A 181 11.38 -30.80 17.36
CA ALA A 181 12.07 -32.09 17.34
C ALA A 181 12.01 -32.76 15.95
N LYS A 182 10.86 -32.68 15.25
CA LYS A 182 10.73 -33.13 13.85
C LYS A 182 11.65 -32.36 12.90
N LEU A 183 12.00 -31.11 13.22
CA LEU A 183 12.98 -30.30 12.50
C LEU A 183 14.44 -30.50 12.94
N GLY A 184 14.70 -31.35 13.95
CA GLY A 184 16.03 -31.65 14.46
C GLY A 184 16.45 -30.89 15.73
N TYR A 185 15.61 -29.98 16.25
CA TYR A 185 15.87 -29.17 17.44
C TYR A 185 15.40 -29.89 18.72
N ASN A 186 16.14 -30.93 19.13
CA ASN A 186 15.74 -31.83 20.23
C ASN A 186 16.05 -31.30 21.64
N SER A 187 16.82 -30.23 21.79
CA SER A 187 17.30 -29.72 23.08
C SER A 187 16.47 -28.60 23.69
N ILE A 188 15.37 -28.18 23.04
CA ILE A 188 14.55 -27.05 23.49
C ILE A 188 13.59 -27.49 24.59
N SER A 189 13.63 -26.79 25.73
CA SER A 189 12.76 -27.05 26.88
C SER A 189 11.51 -26.17 26.88
N SER A 190 10.43 -26.65 27.51
CA SER A 190 9.18 -25.89 27.66
C SER A 190 9.40 -24.59 28.44
N THR A 191 10.33 -24.58 29.39
CA THR A 191 10.69 -23.37 30.15
C THR A 191 11.30 -22.30 29.27
N GLN A 192 12.16 -22.68 28.30
CA GLN A 192 12.72 -21.72 27.34
C GLN A 192 11.63 -21.14 26.44
N ILE A 193 10.75 -21.98 25.90
CA ILE A 193 9.61 -21.53 25.07
C ILE A 193 8.73 -20.56 25.85
N ASN A 194 8.32 -20.93 27.06
CA ASN A 194 7.43 -20.11 27.87
C ASN A 194 8.07 -18.77 28.26
N TYR A 195 9.38 -18.76 28.54
CA TYR A 195 10.12 -17.54 28.84
C TYR A 195 10.14 -16.59 27.63
N CYS A 196 10.50 -17.10 26.46
CA CYS A 196 10.61 -16.32 25.23
C CYS A 196 9.25 -15.76 24.78
N MET A 197 8.18 -16.58 24.80
CA MET A 197 6.82 -16.14 24.52
C MET A 197 6.33 -15.06 25.50
N ALA A 198 6.68 -15.18 26.79
CA ALA A 198 6.33 -14.17 27.79
C ALA A 198 7.04 -12.82 27.56
N GLN A 199 8.24 -12.82 26.97
CA GLN A 199 8.95 -11.58 26.62
C GLN A 199 8.20 -10.80 25.53
N GLY A 200 7.76 -11.47 24.46
CA GLY A 200 6.95 -10.83 23.41
C GLY A 200 5.68 -10.20 23.95
N ARG A 201 5.02 -10.89 24.87
CA ARG A 201 3.81 -10.36 25.51
C ARG A 201 4.08 -9.10 26.33
N ALA A 202 5.23 -9.06 27.00
CA ALA A 202 5.68 -7.88 27.72
C ALA A 202 6.03 -6.72 26.76
N ALA A 203 6.60 -7.03 25.58
CA ALA A 203 6.90 -6.05 24.54
C ALA A 203 5.61 -5.37 24.01
N LEU A 204 4.59 -6.14 23.62
CA LEU A 204 3.30 -5.59 23.19
C LEU A 204 2.64 -4.69 24.25
N THR A 205 2.74 -5.10 25.52
CA THR A 205 2.24 -4.29 26.63
C THR A 205 3.03 -2.98 26.76
N ALA A 206 4.34 -3.01 26.53
CA ALA A 206 5.17 -1.80 26.53
C ALA A 206 4.80 -0.89 25.35
N GLU A 207 4.59 -1.43 24.15
CA GLU A 207 4.19 -0.70 22.94
C GLU A 207 2.92 0.12 23.19
N LEU A 208 1.88 -0.49 23.78
CA LEU A 208 0.62 0.18 24.12
C LEU A 208 0.82 1.40 25.02
N ASN A 209 1.80 1.37 25.91
CA ASN A 209 2.09 2.47 26.84
C ASN A 209 2.92 3.59 26.21
N VAL A 210 3.72 3.30 25.17
CA VAL A 210 4.65 4.26 24.56
C VAL A 210 4.27 4.70 23.15
N ALA A 211 3.27 4.08 22.53
CA ALA A 211 2.84 4.31 21.15
C ALA A 211 2.63 5.79 20.81
N LYS A 212 2.03 6.59 21.71
CA LYS A 212 1.84 8.03 21.46
C LYS A 212 3.15 8.80 21.30
N LEU A 213 4.17 8.48 22.09
CA LEU A 213 5.48 9.13 21.98
C LEU A 213 6.27 8.53 20.81
N GLY A 214 6.18 7.22 20.62
CA GLY A 214 6.79 6.50 19.50
C GLY A 214 6.28 7.00 18.15
N TYR A 215 4.97 7.21 18.01
CA TYR A 215 4.31 7.71 16.81
C TYR A 215 4.95 9.01 16.31
N ILE A 216 5.07 10.02 17.19
CA ILE A 216 5.65 11.32 16.82
C ILE A 216 7.08 11.14 16.31
N ARG A 217 7.87 10.31 17.00
CA ARG A 217 9.28 10.05 16.65
C ARG A 217 9.41 9.33 15.31
N TYR A 218 8.66 8.26 15.10
CA TYR A 218 8.79 7.41 13.92
C TYR A 218 8.12 7.98 12.68
N ALA A 219 6.99 8.67 12.82
CA ALA A 219 6.36 9.41 11.73
C ALA A 219 7.29 10.51 11.17
N GLN A 220 8.14 11.10 12.01
CA GLN A 220 9.17 12.06 11.57
C GLN A 220 10.44 11.38 11.04
N LYS A 221 10.75 10.16 11.51
CA LYS A 221 11.94 9.40 11.08
C LYS A 221 11.78 8.84 9.66
N SER A 222 10.59 8.36 9.33
CA SER A 222 10.25 7.82 8.01
C SER A 222 8.84 8.26 7.60
N PRO A 223 8.72 9.26 6.71
CA PRO A 223 7.44 9.59 6.09
C PRO A 223 6.87 8.45 5.25
N THR A 224 7.72 7.57 4.73
CA THR A 224 7.28 6.38 3.97
C THR A 224 6.43 5.45 4.83
N ILE A 225 6.88 5.02 6.02
CA ILE A 225 6.02 4.18 6.89
C ILE A 225 4.79 4.96 7.34
N PHE A 226 4.90 6.27 7.57
CA PHE A 226 3.75 7.06 8.02
C PHE A 226 2.63 7.07 6.98
N ASP A 227 2.94 7.25 5.70
CA ASP A 227 1.91 7.35 4.65
C ASP A 227 1.61 6.03 3.96
N GLN A 228 2.56 5.09 3.92
CA GLN A 228 2.47 3.89 3.09
C GLN A 228 2.34 2.59 3.90
N LEU A 229 2.36 2.62 5.25
CA LEU A 229 2.18 1.42 6.08
C LEU A 229 0.95 0.59 5.70
N GLU A 230 -0.15 1.24 5.33
CA GLU A 230 -1.37 0.56 4.92
C GLU A 230 -1.32 0.12 3.45
N ASP A 231 -0.91 1.04 2.57
CA ASP A 231 -1.20 1.03 1.13
C ASP A 231 -0.02 0.74 0.22
N TYR A 232 1.17 0.49 0.78
CA TYR A 232 2.32 0.10 0.00
C TYR A 232 2.05 -1.23 -0.69
N PHE A 233 2.40 -1.32 -1.98
CA PHE A 233 1.91 -2.40 -2.83
C PHE A 233 2.55 -3.76 -2.56
N VAL A 234 3.77 -3.82 -2.00
CA VAL A 234 4.43 -5.07 -1.57
C VAL A 234 4.99 -4.86 -0.15
N GLY A 235 4.32 -5.41 0.86
CA GLY A 235 4.67 -5.27 2.28
C GLY A 235 3.88 -4.20 3.04
N GLY A 236 2.92 -3.51 2.39
CA GLY A 236 1.89 -2.77 3.14
C GLY A 236 0.93 -3.73 3.85
N MET A 237 0.25 -3.27 4.90
CA MET A 237 -0.64 -4.12 5.70
C MET A 237 -1.77 -4.76 4.89
N VAL A 238 -2.28 -4.08 3.85
CA VAL A 238 -3.29 -4.68 2.96
C VAL A 238 -2.67 -5.82 2.15
N ASP A 239 -1.50 -5.63 1.55
CA ASP A 239 -0.81 -6.67 0.78
C ASP A 239 -0.53 -7.93 1.62
N MET A 240 0.08 -7.75 2.81
CA MET A 240 0.38 -8.86 3.73
C MET A 240 -0.89 -9.65 4.13
N HIS A 241 -1.98 -8.94 4.42
CA HIS A 241 -3.26 -9.55 4.77
C HIS A 241 -3.79 -10.41 3.61
N LEU A 242 -3.79 -9.87 2.38
CA LEU A 242 -4.32 -10.56 1.22
C LEU A 242 -3.52 -11.81 0.86
N GLN A 243 -2.19 -11.71 0.86
CA GLN A 243 -1.31 -12.87 0.63
C GLN A 243 -1.55 -13.96 1.68
N THR A 244 -1.79 -13.58 2.93
CA THR A 244 -2.07 -14.55 3.99
C THR A 244 -3.39 -15.29 3.74
N VAL A 245 -4.44 -14.62 3.25
CA VAL A 245 -5.71 -15.30 2.91
C VAL A 245 -5.51 -16.32 1.79
N GLU A 246 -4.72 -15.99 0.77
CA GLU A 246 -4.40 -16.95 -0.30
C GLU A 246 -3.61 -18.17 0.22
N CYS A 247 -2.57 -17.93 1.02
CA CYS A 247 -1.78 -19.00 1.61
C CYS A 247 -2.60 -19.88 2.57
N ALA A 248 -3.53 -19.28 3.34
CA ALA A 248 -4.44 -20.00 4.24
C ALA A 248 -5.29 -21.03 3.48
N GLY A 249 -5.82 -20.68 2.31
CA GLY A 249 -6.57 -21.60 1.47
C GLY A 249 -5.75 -22.80 0.97
N SER A 250 -4.46 -22.60 0.72
CA SER A 250 -3.53 -23.68 0.32
C SER A 250 -3.00 -24.49 1.49
N PHE A 251 -3.07 -23.94 2.71
CA PHE A 251 -2.64 -24.60 3.94
C PHE A 251 -3.67 -25.59 4.50
N GLU A 252 -4.97 -25.27 4.42
CA GLU A 252 -6.04 -26.12 4.97
C GLU A 252 -5.94 -27.61 4.53
N PRO A 253 -5.68 -27.95 3.25
CA PRO A 253 -5.55 -29.34 2.82
C PRO A 253 -4.38 -30.10 3.46
N TRP A 254 -3.40 -29.42 4.05
CA TRP A 254 -2.26 -30.07 4.73
C TRP A 254 -2.69 -30.77 6.02
N PHE A 255 -3.80 -30.39 6.64
CA PHE A 255 -4.31 -31.10 7.82
C PHE A 255 -4.93 -32.46 7.48
N GLU A 256 -5.21 -32.72 6.20
CA GLU A 256 -5.78 -34.00 5.75
C GLU A 256 -4.78 -34.82 4.95
N ASN A 257 -3.86 -34.16 4.23
CA ASN A 257 -2.99 -34.79 3.25
C ASN A 257 -1.50 -34.70 3.65
N ALA A 258 -0.71 -35.65 3.16
CA ALA A 258 0.74 -35.56 3.29
C ALA A 258 1.29 -34.40 2.45
N VAL A 259 2.22 -33.64 3.03
CA VAL A 259 2.90 -32.54 2.34
C VAL A 259 4.07 -33.12 1.55
N SER A 260 4.14 -32.83 0.25
CA SER A 260 5.22 -33.30 -0.61
C SER A 260 6.43 -32.37 -0.56
N ASP A 261 6.23 -31.09 -0.85
CA ASP A 261 7.20 -30.02 -0.65
C ASP A 261 6.54 -28.87 0.14
N PRO A 262 7.00 -28.56 1.37
CA PRO A 262 6.46 -27.46 2.15
C PRO A 262 6.54 -26.09 1.45
N TRP A 263 7.51 -25.89 0.56
CA TRP A 263 7.69 -24.62 -0.12
C TRP A 263 6.64 -24.36 -1.21
N ASP A 264 5.83 -25.36 -1.57
CA ASP A 264 4.74 -25.21 -2.53
C ASP A 264 3.43 -24.66 -1.89
N ILE A 265 3.46 -24.26 -0.60
CA ILE A 265 2.29 -23.73 0.12
C ILE A 265 1.72 -22.47 -0.55
N CYS A 266 2.56 -21.51 -0.92
CA CYS A 266 2.17 -20.32 -1.67
C CYS A 266 3.38 -19.59 -2.26
N GLN A 267 3.09 -18.76 -3.26
CA GLN A 267 4.11 -18.13 -4.12
C GLN A 267 4.99 -17.11 -3.39
N VAL A 268 4.50 -16.55 -2.28
CA VAL A 268 5.28 -15.58 -1.49
C VAL A 268 6.65 -16.15 -1.07
N PHE A 269 6.75 -17.47 -0.82
CA PHE A 269 7.97 -18.11 -0.33
C PHE A 269 8.98 -18.51 -1.41
N ASP A 270 8.62 -18.43 -2.70
CA ASP A 270 9.44 -18.94 -3.80
C ASP A 270 10.83 -18.29 -3.84
N GLY A 271 10.95 -17.03 -3.40
CA GLY A 271 12.21 -16.26 -3.40
C GLY A 271 13.18 -16.69 -2.30
N LYS A 272 12.69 -17.47 -1.34
CA LYS A 272 13.45 -18.04 -0.22
C LYS A 272 13.56 -19.57 -0.26
N ARG A 273 12.97 -20.21 -1.27
CA ARG A 273 13.06 -21.65 -1.47
C ARG A 273 14.52 -22.10 -1.59
N PRO A 274 14.99 -23.08 -0.79
CA PRO A 274 16.36 -23.59 -0.87
C PRO A 274 16.64 -24.26 -2.23
N HIS A 275 17.34 -23.59 -3.14
CA HIS A 275 17.65 -24.15 -4.47
C HIS A 275 18.87 -25.09 -4.45
N HIS A 276 18.72 -26.30 -4.99
CA HIS A 276 19.84 -27.24 -5.24
C HIS A 276 20.67 -26.92 -6.51
N ASN A 277 20.35 -25.88 -7.29
CA ASN A 277 21.10 -25.52 -8.50
C ASN A 277 21.22 -23.99 -8.70
N ILE A 278 22.41 -23.47 -8.37
CA ILE A 278 22.78 -22.04 -8.29
C ILE A 278 22.74 -21.29 -9.65
N LYS A 279 22.62 -21.98 -10.79
CA LYS A 279 22.82 -21.38 -12.11
C LYS A 279 21.60 -20.69 -12.74
N LEU A 280 20.44 -20.69 -12.05
CA LEU A 280 19.17 -20.13 -12.53
C LEU A 280 18.68 -18.94 -11.68
N LEU A 281 19.46 -18.51 -10.69
CA LEU A 281 19.02 -17.64 -9.59
C LEU A 281 19.34 -16.15 -9.76
N LEU A 282 20.07 -15.77 -10.80
CA LEU A 282 20.38 -14.35 -11.03
C LEU A 282 19.23 -13.56 -11.68
N ASP A 283 18.12 -14.23 -12.05
CA ASP A 283 16.94 -13.63 -12.70
C ASP A 283 15.60 -14.13 -12.10
N TYR A 284 15.59 -14.69 -10.87
CA TYR A 284 14.42 -15.38 -10.32
C TYR A 284 13.65 -14.52 -9.32
N ASP A 285 12.73 -13.69 -9.84
CA ASP A 285 11.63 -13.15 -9.04
C ASP A 285 10.43 -14.15 -9.08
N PRO A 286 9.98 -14.65 -7.93
CA PRO A 286 8.78 -15.49 -7.79
C PRO A 286 7.53 -14.96 -8.47
N TYR A 287 7.25 -13.67 -8.29
CA TYR A 287 6.04 -13.02 -8.78
C TYR A 287 6.07 -12.91 -10.32
N VAL A 288 7.26 -12.83 -10.91
CA VAL A 288 7.48 -12.66 -12.36
C VAL A 288 7.45 -13.99 -13.13
N ASN A 289 7.83 -15.12 -12.53
CA ASN A 289 8.05 -16.35 -13.29
C ASN A 289 6.83 -17.26 -13.49
N GLN A 290 5.72 -17.07 -12.75
CA GLN A 290 4.42 -17.59 -13.19
C GLN A 290 3.82 -16.78 -14.34
N LEU A 291 4.01 -15.46 -14.35
CA LEU A 291 3.74 -14.60 -15.52
C LEU A 291 4.52 -15.14 -16.74
N GLY A 292 5.82 -15.42 -16.58
CA GLY A 292 6.73 -16.01 -17.58
C GLY A 292 6.36 -17.40 -18.12
N LYS A 293 5.92 -18.33 -17.26
CA LYS A 293 5.63 -19.72 -17.65
C LYS A 293 4.19 -19.93 -18.17
N MET A 294 3.24 -19.08 -17.78
CA MET A 294 1.92 -19.02 -18.43
C MET A 294 1.98 -18.38 -19.83
N ILE A 295 2.98 -17.54 -20.11
CA ILE A 295 3.19 -16.89 -21.43
C ILE A 295 3.42 -17.88 -22.58
N LYS A 296 3.89 -19.12 -22.33
CA LYS A 296 4.18 -20.07 -23.42
C LYS A 296 2.98 -20.91 -23.90
N LYS A 297 1.81 -20.84 -23.24
CA LYS A 297 0.66 -21.68 -23.64
C LYS A 297 -0.73 -21.02 -23.67
N VAL A 298 -0.86 -19.73 -23.37
CA VAL A 298 -2.19 -19.10 -23.37
C VAL A 298 -2.35 -18.11 -24.52
N LYS A 299 -3.43 -18.28 -25.28
CA LYS A 299 -3.94 -17.33 -26.28
C LYS A 299 -4.10 -15.93 -25.65
N PRO A 300 -4.15 -14.84 -26.44
CA PRO A 300 -4.23 -13.47 -25.91
C PRO A 300 -5.35 -13.35 -24.88
N TYR A 301 -5.00 -13.00 -23.64
CA TYR A 301 -5.90 -12.84 -22.50
C TYR A 301 -6.81 -11.61 -22.73
N THR A 302 -7.97 -11.81 -23.34
CA THR A 302 -9.04 -10.81 -23.46
C THR A 302 -10.12 -10.94 -22.37
N ASP A 303 -10.09 -12.02 -21.57
CA ASP A 303 -11.15 -12.40 -20.63
C ASP A 303 -10.70 -12.40 -19.15
N SER A 304 -9.84 -11.44 -18.75
CA SER A 304 -9.18 -11.42 -17.42
C SER A 304 -10.03 -10.85 -16.26
N PHE A 305 -11.34 -10.70 -16.43
CA PHE A 305 -12.21 -10.16 -15.40
C PHE A 305 -13.32 -11.14 -15.01
N LYS A 306 -13.59 -11.26 -13.71
CA LYS A 306 -14.88 -11.75 -13.25
C LYS A 306 -15.82 -10.55 -13.20
N SER A 307 -16.74 -10.46 -14.15
CA SER A 307 -17.84 -9.51 -14.06
C SER A 307 -18.88 -10.06 -13.10
N THR A 308 -18.94 -9.54 -11.88
CA THR A 308 -20.08 -9.78 -10.99
C THR A 308 -20.99 -8.57 -11.08
N ILE A 309 -22.09 -8.70 -11.82
CA ILE A 309 -23.17 -7.71 -11.76
C ILE A 309 -23.90 -7.96 -10.43
N SER A 310 -23.51 -7.21 -9.41
CA SER A 310 -24.28 -7.17 -8.16
C SER A 310 -25.55 -6.37 -8.42
N GLU A 311 -26.71 -7.03 -8.45
CA GLU A 311 -28.05 -6.41 -8.49
C GLU A 311 -28.45 -5.78 -7.13
N GLN A 312 -27.49 -5.20 -6.42
CA GLN A 312 -27.78 -4.24 -5.36
C GLN A 312 -27.11 -2.91 -5.74
N SER A 313 -27.94 -1.91 -6.05
CA SER A 313 -27.62 -0.55 -6.54
C SER A 313 -27.30 -0.46 -8.04
N ASN A 314 -27.62 0.68 -8.67
CA ASN A 314 -27.43 0.99 -10.10
C ASN A 314 -25.95 1.09 -10.53
N SER A 315 -25.13 0.10 -10.19
CA SER A 315 -23.69 0.10 -10.39
C SER A 315 -23.21 -1.13 -11.15
N LYS A 316 -22.17 -0.98 -11.97
CA LYS A 316 -21.46 -2.08 -12.65
C LYS A 316 -20.11 -2.28 -11.97
N VAL A 317 -19.81 -3.50 -11.53
CA VAL A 317 -18.54 -3.83 -10.86
C VAL A 317 -17.75 -4.82 -11.71
N VAL A 318 -16.46 -4.55 -11.83
CA VAL A 318 -15.48 -5.42 -12.48
C VAL A 318 -14.36 -5.70 -11.49
N ALA A 319 -14.10 -6.98 -11.24
CA ALA A 319 -13.00 -7.44 -10.40
C ALA A 319 -11.96 -8.17 -11.24
N ALA A 320 -10.69 -8.01 -10.86
CA ALA A 320 -9.58 -8.79 -11.38
C ALA A 320 -9.74 -10.27 -10.99
N ASN A 321 -9.00 -11.15 -11.66
CA ASN A 321 -8.96 -12.58 -11.37
C ASN A 321 -7.68 -13.03 -10.65
N GLN A 322 -6.78 -12.08 -10.37
CA GLN A 322 -5.51 -12.22 -9.64
C GLN A 322 -5.17 -10.89 -8.98
N PHE A 323 -4.34 -10.88 -7.94
CA PHE A 323 -3.85 -9.64 -7.32
C PHE A 323 -3.18 -8.74 -8.37
N SER A 324 -3.71 -7.53 -8.51
CA SER A 324 -3.33 -6.64 -9.61
C SER A 324 -3.32 -5.15 -9.24
N GLN A 325 -3.92 -4.80 -8.10
CA GLN A 325 -4.23 -3.42 -7.74
C GLN A 325 -5.07 -2.69 -8.81
N LEU A 326 -5.95 -3.41 -9.51
CA LEU A 326 -6.84 -2.84 -10.52
C LEU A 326 -7.64 -1.66 -9.93
N GLY A 327 -7.57 -0.50 -10.58
CA GLY A 327 -8.24 0.71 -10.11
C GLY A 327 -7.36 1.61 -9.24
N LYS A 328 -6.05 1.34 -9.09
CA LYS A 328 -5.11 2.22 -8.37
C LYS A 328 -5.02 3.62 -8.97
N SER A 329 -5.23 3.75 -10.28
CA SER A 329 -5.43 4.97 -11.05
C SER A 329 -6.52 4.74 -12.10
N VAL A 330 -7.39 5.73 -12.25
CA VAL A 330 -8.51 5.72 -13.20
C VAL A 330 -8.63 7.07 -13.90
N LEU A 331 -9.00 7.06 -15.19
CA LEU A 331 -9.38 8.27 -15.92
C LEU A 331 -10.36 7.96 -17.06
N PHE A 332 -10.87 9.01 -17.71
CA PHE A 332 -11.66 8.92 -18.93
C PHE A 332 -10.87 9.51 -20.10
N TRP A 333 -10.73 8.75 -21.20
CA TRP A 333 -9.90 9.11 -22.36
C TRP A 333 -10.41 8.47 -23.65
N GLY A 334 -10.49 9.25 -24.74
CA GLY A 334 -10.92 8.74 -26.04
C GLY A 334 -12.33 8.12 -26.04
N GLY A 335 -13.21 8.58 -25.14
CA GLY A 335 -14.55 8.02 -24.93
C GLY A 335 -14.58 6.69 -24.16
N ASN A 336 -13.47 6.27 -23.57
CA ASN A 336 -13.32 5.00 -22.86
C ASN A 336 -12.84 5.25 -21.41
N TRP A 337 -13.10 4.29 -20.54
CA TRP A 337 -12.52 4.26 -19.20
C TRP A 337 -11.12 3.66 -19.25
N VAL A 338 -10.17 4.25 -18.53
CA VAL A 338 -8.82 3.73 -18.41
C VAL A 338 -8.58 3.36 -16.96
N VAL A 339 -8.11 2.14 -16.73
CA VAL A 339 -7.94 1.56 -15.40
C VAL A 339 -6.57 0.92 -15.29
N SER A 340 -5.74 1.39 -14.37
CA SER A 340 -4.42 0.81 -14.14
C SER A 340 -4.47 -0.39 -13.19
N ALA A 341 -3.56 -1.34 -13.41
CA ALA A 341 -3.25 -2.44 -12.51
C ALA A 341 -1.72 -2.50 -12.31
N PRO A 342 -1.16 -1.59 -11.50
CA PRO A 342 0.27 -1.38 -11.44
C PRO A 342 1.04 -2.54 -10.80
N ALA A 343 0.41 -3.43 -10.03
CA ALA A 343 1.08 -4.61 -9.48
C ALA A 343 1.38 -5.69 -10.54
N ILE A 344 0.71 -5.62 -11.70
CA ILE A 344 0.98 -6.49 -12.87
C ILE A 344 1.44 -5.70 -14.10
N GLY A 345 1.77 -4.40 -13.93
CA GLY A 345 2.36 -3.55 -14.95
C GLY A 345 1.47 -3.37 -16.19
N GLN A 346 0.15 -3.28 -16.00
CA GLN A 346 -0.82 -3.19 -17.09
C GLN A 346 -1.79 -2.03 -16.91
N VAL A 347 -2.27 -1.49 -18.04
CA VAL A 347 -3.36 -0.52 -18.08
C VAL A 347 -4.45 -1.03 -19.03
N PHE A 348 -5.66 -1.15 -18.53
CA PHE A 348 -6.82 -1.63 -19.28
C PHE A 348 -7.63 -0.46 -19.82
N VAL A 349 -8.02 -0.54 -21.09
CA VAL A 349 -8.95 0.40 -21.71
C VAL A 349 -10.29 -0.29 -21.87
N LEU A 350 -11.31 0.24 -21.20
CA LEU A 350 -12.64 -0.34 -21.08
C LEU A 350 -13.67 0.54 -21.79
N ASP A 351 -14.65 -0.06 -22.44
CA ASP A 351 -15.79 0.67 -22.98
C ASP A 351 -16.73 1.21 -21.86
N GLU A 352 -17.80 1.91 -22.26
CA GLU A 352 -18.84 2.44 -21.34
C GLU A 352 -19.54 1.35 -20.50
N ASN A 353 -19.43 0.09 -20.90
CA ASN A 353 -19.99 -1.07 -20.21
C ASN A 353 -18.93 -1.85 -19.41
N LEU A 354 -17.74 -1.28 -19.22
CA LEU A 354 -16.59 -1.87 -18.56
C LEU A 354 -16.03 -3.13 -19.24
N LYS A 355 -16.24 -3.30 -20.56
CA LYS A 355 -15.62 -4.38 -21.32
C LYS A 355 -14.24 -3.97 -21.83
N VAL A 356 -13.28 -4.88 -21.72
CA VAL A 356 -11.92 -4.66 -22.26
C VAL A 356 -11.98 -4.46 -23.76
N LYS A 357 -11.49 -3.31 -24.23
CA LYS A 357 -11.21 -3.07 -25.64
C LYS A 357 -9.81 -3.53 -25.99
N TYR A 358 -8.82 -3.13 -25.18
CA TYR A 358 -7.42 -3.51 -25.32
C TYR A 358 -6.66 -3.24 -24.01
N VAL A 359 -5.44 -3.76 -23.94
CA VAL A 359 -4.54 -3.65 -22.79
C VAL A 359 -3.24 -3.00 -23.24
N LEU A 360 -2.82 -1.95 -22.54
CA LEU A 360 -1.55 -1.27 -22.73
C LEU A 360 -0.50 -1.88 -21.82
N LYS A 361 0.74 -1.91 -22.31
CA LYS A 361 1.93 -2.41 -21.60
C LYS A 361 3.05 -1.39 -21.76
N GLY A 362 3.90 -1.30 -20.74
CA GLY A 362 5.07 -0.42 -20.77
C GLY A 362 6.05 -0.75 -21.90
N SER A 363 6.76 0.28 -22.36
CA SER A 363 7.75 0.18 -23.45
C SER A 363 9.00 -0.60 -23.07
N VAL A 364 9.40 -0.53 -21.80
CA VAL A 364 10.57 -1.18 -21.25
C VAL A 364 10.17 -2.51 -20.60
N LYS A 365 10.82 -3.60 -21.03
CA LYS A 365 10.72 -4.88 -20.33
C LYS A 365 11.31 -4.70 -18.93
N GLU A 366 10.67 -5.28 -17.92
CA GLU A 366 11.19 -5.29 -16.56
C GLU A 366 12.54 -6.01 -16.54
N GLU A 367 13.61 -5.25 -16.70
CA GLU A 367 14.99 -5.69 -16.64
C GLU A 367 15.61 -4.99 -15.42
N GLY A 368 15.53 -5.62 -14.25
CA GLY A 368 16.16 -5.13 -13.02
C GLY A 368 15.44 -5.50 -11.71
N GLU A 369 16.06 -5.12 -10.60
CA GLU A 369 15.59 -5.30 -9.21
C GLU A 369 14.37 -4.39 -8.86
N PHE A 370 13.67 -3.80 -9.83
CA PHE A 370 12.66 -2.77 -9.56
C PHE A 370 11.44 -2.88 -10.50
N TYR A 371 10.25 -3.15 -9.93
CA TYR A 371 8.95 -3.12 -10.60
C TYR A 371 8.70 -1.76 -11.25
N SER A 372 8.26 -1.76 -12.50
CA SER A 372 8.01 -0.54 -13.28
C SER A 372 6.96 0.36 -12.62
N ARG A 373 5.95 -0.27 -12.00
CA ARG A 373 4.69 0.33 -11.54
C ARG A 373 3.98 1.06 -12.69
N PHE A 374 4.03 0.48 -13.90
CA PHE A 374 3.35 1.01 -15.07
C PHE A 374 1.86 1.23 -14.80
N GLY A 375 1.41 2.48 -14.91
CA GLY A 375 0.05 2.89 -14.56
C GLY A 375 -0.10 3.53 -13.18
N ALA A 376 0.99 3.79 -12.45
CA ALA A 376 0.92 4.46 -11.14
C ALA A 376 0.16 5.80 -11.19
N ALA A 377 0.45 6.63 -12.20
CA ALA A 377 -0.33 7.81 -12.54
C ALA A 377 -0.70 7.81 -14.02
N LEU A 378 -1.79 8.51 -14.35
CA LEU A 378 -2.32 8.62 -15.69
C LEU A 378 -2.65 10.09 -15.97
N ALA A 379 -2.42 10.55 -17.20
CA ALA A 379 -2.81 11.89 -17.65
C ALA A 379 -3.26 11.89 -19.10
N THR A 380 -4.13 12.85 -19.45
CA THR A 380 -4.62 13.03 -20.82
C THR A 380 -4.04 14.31 -21.42
N LEU A 381 -3.45 14.22 -22.61
CA LEU A 381 -2.91 15.35 -23.36
C LEU A 381 -3.69 15.55 -24.66
N PHE A 382 -3.86 16.80 -25.08
CA PHE A 382 -4.42 17.15 -26.38
C PHE A 382 -3.38 17.89 -27.21
N LEU A 383 -2.94 17.28 -28.32
CA LEU A 383 -1.89 17.78 -29.20
C LEU A 383 -2.39 17.79 -30.64
N GLN A 384 -2.35 18.96 -31.29
CA GLN A 384 -2.69 19.13 -32.71
C GLN A 384 -4.05 18.54 -33.14
N GLY A 385 -5.04 18.53 -32.25
CA GLY A 385 -6.35 17.97 -32.55
C GLY A 385 -6.53 16.50 -32.16
N GLN A 386 -5.48 15.84 -31.65
CA GLN A 386 -5.48 14.45 -31.22
C GLN A 386 -5.27 14.32 -29.71
N GLU A 387 -5.94 13.34 -29.12
CA GLU A 387 -5.85 13.01 -27.70
C GLU A 387 -4.82 11.89 -27.48
N PHE A 388 -3.99 12.03 -26.44
CA PHE A 388 -2.97 11.07 -26.05
C PHE A 388 -3.11 10.71 -24.58
N LEU A 389 -2.88 9.45 -24.26
CA LEU A 389 -2.75 8.98 -22.89
C LEU A 389 -1.26 8.96 -22.52
N VAL A 390 -0.96 9.50 -21.34
CA VAL A 390 0.35 9.38 -20.71
C VAL A 390 0.23 8.43 -19.53
N VAL A 391 1.14 7.45 -19.48
CA VAL A 391 1.19 6.44 -18.42
C VAL A 391 2.56 6.50 -17.75
N SER A 392 2.59 6.69 -16.43
CA SER A 392 3.86 6.71 -15.70
C SER A 392 4.31 5.32 -15.27
N SER A 393 5.64 5.17 -15.16
CA SER A 393 6.31 4.05 -14.49
C SER A 393 7.35 4.62 -13.51
N PRO A 394 6.95 5.04 -12.30
CA PRO A 394 7.85 5.70 -11.35
C PRO A 394 9.07 4.85 -10.99
N GLY A 395 8.93 3.52 -10.95
CA GLY A 395 10.05 2.62 -10.65
C GLY A 395 11.18 2.70 -11.67
N GLN A 396 10.92 3.22 -12.87
CA GLN A 396 11.90 3.46 -13.93
C GLN A 396 12.06 4.96 -14.24
N SER A 397 11.37 5.83 -13.49
CA SER A 397 11.32 7.28 -13.74
C SER A 397 11.09 7.62 -15.22
N GLN A 398 10.04 7.02 -15.79
CA GLN A 398 9.69 7.15 -17.21
C GLN A 398 8.19 7.34 -17.43
N LEU A 399 7.84 7.90 -18.59
CA LEU A 399 6.47 8.10 -19.05
C LEU A 399 6.30 7.59 -20.48
N ASP A 400 5.29 6.76 -20.71
CA ASP A 400 4.93 6.25 -22.03
C ASP A 400 3.69 6.96 -22.60
N PHE A 401 3.69 7.21 -23.90
CA PHE A 401 2.64 7.94 -24.62
C PHE A 401 1.90 6.99 -25.57
N PHE A 402 0.57 7.06 -25.56
CA PHE A 402 -0.29 6.24 -26.42
C PHE A 402 -1.35 7.10 -27.13
N ASP A 403 -1.68 6.75 -28.38
CA ASP A 403 -2.85 7.32 -29.07
C ASP A 403 -4.15 6.59 -28.70
N VAL A 404 -5.30 7.14 -29.10
CA VAL A 404 -6.64 6.60 -28.75
C VAL A 404 -6.91 5.19 -29.30
N GLU A 405 -6.14 4.73 -30.28
CA GLU A 405 -6.16 3.35 -30.79
C GLU A 405 -5.30 2.40 -29.96
N GLY A 406 -4.53 2.91 -28.99
CA GLY A 406 -3.65 2.16 -28.11
C GLY A 406 -2.25 1.93 -28.67
N ASN A 407 -1.87 2.61 -29.76
CA ASN A 407 -0.53 2.51 -30.31
C ASN A 407 0.44 3.33 -29.45
N TYR A 408 1.59 2.75 -29.16
CA TYR A 408 2.71 3.44 -28.53
C TYR A 408 3.26 4.55 -29.45
N ARG A 409 3.56 5.72 -28.85
CA ARG A 409 3.97 6.94 -29.54
C ARG A 409 5.27 7.56 -29.03
N GLY A 410 5.88 7.02 -27.99
CA GLY A 410 7.17 7.50 -27.47
C GLY A 410 7.28 7.40 -25.96
N THR A 411 8.48 7.67 -25.45
CA THR A 411 8.78 7.63 -24.02
C THR A 411 9.61 8.84 -23.60
N LEU A 412 9.28 9.42 -22.44
CA LEU A 412 10.15 10.34 -21.71
C LEU A 412 10.87 9.58 -20.60
N VAL A 413 12.17 9.80 -20.46
CA VAL A 413 13.00 9.15 -19.46
C VAL A 413 13.83 10.20 -18.72
N TRP A 414 13.95 10.07 -17.39
CA TRP A 414 14.87 10.88 -16.58
C TRP A 414 16.17 10.10 -16.36
N PRO A 415 17.24 10.34 -17.14
CA PRO A 415 18.45 9.51 -17.10
C PRO A 415 19.15 9.53 -15.74
N ASP A 416 19.14 10.68 -15.06
CA ASP A 416 19.76 10.86 -13.75
C ASP A 416 18.97 10.17 -12.61
N ALA A 417 17.77 9.66 -12.93
CA ALA A 417 16.91 8.93 -12.02
C ALA A 417 16.97 7.39 -12.21
N ILE A 418 17.82 6.89 -13.11
CA ILE A 418 17.91 5.45 -13.48
C ILE A 418 18.86 4.65 -12.57
N THR A 419 19.52 5.26 -11.58
CA THR A 419 20.33 4.48 -10.62
C THR A 419 19.49 4.06 -9.43
N LYS A 420 19.63 2.78 -9.01
CA LYS A 420 18.98 2.14 -7.83
C LYS A 420 18.64 3.18 -6.78
N TYR A 421 17.38 3.25 -6.34
CA TYR A 421 16.88 4.21 -5.34
C TYR A 421 18.03 4.63 -4.39
N GLY A 422 18.62 5.79 -4.65
CA GLY A 422 19.63 6.34 -3.78
C GLY A 422 18.89 7.07 -2.65
N GLY A 423 19.52 7.19 -1.48
CA GLY A 423 19.05 8.14 -0.48
C GLY A 423 19.32 9.61 -0.88
N HIS A 424 19.80 9.82 -2.12
CA HIS A 424 20.10 11.09 -2.78
C HIS A 424 19.67 11.05 -4.25
N GLY A 425 19.34 12.22 -4.83
CA GLY A 425 19.09 12.41 -6.25
C GLY A 425 17.63 12.28 -6.70
N ILE A 426 17.41 12.40 -8.00
CA ILE A 426 16.09 12.28 -8.61
C ILE A 426 15.69 10.81 -8.64
N LYS A 427 14.46 10.50 -8.21
CA LYS A 427 13.93 9.13 -8.18
C LYS A 427 12.41 9.16 -8.17
N LEU A 428 11.78 8.05 -8.55
CA LEU A 428 10.33 7.88 -8.55
C LEU A 428 9.61 9.00 -9.33
N VAL A 429 10.14 9.37 -10.51
CA VAL A 429 9.51 10.42 -11.32
C VAL A 429 8.22 9.89 -11.93
N GLY A 430 7.12 10.64 -11.77
CA GLY A 430 5.81 10.27 -12.28
C GLY A 430 4.87 9.66 -11.23
N GLU A 431 5.15 9.78 -9.94
CA GLU A 431 4.19 9.43 -8.86
C GLU A 431 2.91 10.27 -8.95
N SER A 432 3.02 11.48 -9.50
CA SER A 432 1.86 12.29 -9.87
C SER A 432 2.06 12.90 -11.26
N MET A 433 0.96 13.09 -11.97
CA MET A 433 0.95 13.72 -13.29
C MET A 433 -0.28 14.58 -13.46
N LEU A 434 -0.12 15.64 -14.26
CA LEU A 434 -1.19 16.53 -14.63
C LEU A 434 -0.84 17.22 -15.95
N ALA A 435 -1.79 17.20 -16.89
CA ALA A 435 -1.69 17.97 -18.12
C ALA A 435 -2.56 19.22 -18.04
N ASP A 436 -2.06 20.34 -18.56
CA ASP A 436 -2.82 21.58 -18.78
C ASP A 436 -2.51 22.16 -20.18
N TRP A 437 -3.11 23.31 -20.54
CA TRP A 437 -2.90 23.95 -21.84
C TRP A 437 -1.47 24.52 -22.06
N THR A 438 -0.56 24.38 -21.10
CA THR A 438 0.83 24.81 -21.22
C THR A 438 1.81 23.63 -21.34
N GLY A 439 1.41 22.42 -20.94
CA GLY A 439 2.23 21.22 -21.05
C GLY A 439 1.85 20.13 -20.05
N LEU A 440 2.82 19.29 -19.72
CA LEU A 440 2.71 18.19 -18.77
C LEU A 440 3.53 18.51 -17.52
N TYR A 441 2.89 18.43 -16.35
CA TYR A 441 3.53 18.51 -15.04
C TYR A 441 3.70 17.11 -14.46
N VAL A 442 4.90 16.82 -13.97
CA VAL A 442 5.30 15.48 -13.51
C VAL A 442 5.95 15.60 -12.14
N GLY A 443 5.32 15.02 -11.13
CA GLY A 443 5.81 15.03 -9.75
C GLY A 443 6.81 13.91 -9.47
N ALA A 444 7.83 14.23 -8.69
CA ALA A 444 8.78 13.30 -8.10
C ALA A 444 8.93 13.65 -6.59
N PRO A 445 7.90 13.35 -5.77
CA PRO A 445 7.86 13.78 -4.37
C PRO A 445 8.97 13.17 -3.51
N TYR A 446 9.54 12.06 -3.94
CA TYR A 446 10.63 11.38 -3.24
C TYR A 446 12.02 11.78 -3.78
N ALA A 447 12.11 12.72 -4.71
CA ALA A 447 13.40 13.24 -5.18
C ALA A 447 14.11 14.00 -4.05
N ASP A 448 15.44 13.90 -4.01
CA ASP A 448 16.29 14.73 -3.16
C ASP A 448 17.03 15.72 -4.07
N VAL A 449 16.39 16.86 -4.32
CA VAL A 449 16.94 17.92 -5.16
C VAL A 449 17.98 18.72 -4.37
N THR A 450 17.58 19.18 -3.19
CA THR A 450 18.43 19.95 -2.27
C THR A 450 18.50 19.33 -0.88
N GLU A 451 17.40 18.72 -0.42
CA GLU A 451 17.27 18.04 0.86
C GLU A 451 16.62 16.67 0.66
N THR A 452 16.71 15.77 1.65
CA THR A 452 16.06 14.45 1.57
C THR A 452 14.55 14.58 1.39
N GLN A 453 14.01 13.98 0.32
CA GLN A 453 12.60 13.97 -0.08
C GLN A 453 11.96 15.36 -0.04
N ASP A 454 12.70 16.37 -0.45
CA ASP A 454 12.20 17.72 -0.61
C ASP A 454 11.23 17.81 -1.79
N GLY A 455 11.41 16.92 -2.77
CA GLY A 455 10.49 16.66 -3.86
C GLY A 455 10.60 17.67 -4.99
N ALA A 456 10.16 17.23 -6.16
CA ALA A 456 10.33 17.93 -7.42
C ALA A 456 9.07 17.90 -8.29
N VAL A 457 8.92 18.90 -9.15
CA VAL A 457 7.94 18.94 -10.24
C VAL A 457 8.64 19.39 -11.52
N TYR A 458 8.57 18.57 -12.56
CA TYR A 458 9.02 18.90 -13.91
C TYR A 458 7.86 19.47 -14.72
N LYS A 459 8.14 20.46 -15.58
CA LYS A 459 7.20 20.96 -16.58
C LYS A 459 7.75 20.68 -17.97
N ILE A 460 7.11 19.76 -18.68
CA ILE A 460 7.45 19.44 -20.07
C ILE A 460 6.53 20.21 -20.99
N LEU A 461 7.09 21.02 -21.89
CA LEU A 461 6.29 21.87 -22.78
C LEU A 461 5.68 21.06 -23.92
N TYR A 462 4.52 21.49 -24.39
CA TYR A 462 3.83 20.82 -25.49
C TYR A 462 4.65 20.66 -26.77
N LYS A 463 5.53 21.63 -27.07
CA LYS A 463 6.38 21.55 -28.27
C LYS A 463 7.32 20.34 -28.22
N ASP A 464 7.83 20.00 -27.03
CA ASP A 464 8.81 18.93 -26.83
C ASP A 464 8.09 17.57 -26.87
N ILE A 465 6.91 17.50 -26.25
CA ILE A 465 6.02 16.32 -26.34
C ILE A 465 5.56 16.08 -27.78
N ALA A 466 5.22 17.13 -28.53
CA ALA A 466 4.82 16.98 -29.92
C ALA A 466 5.96 16.43 -30.79
N GLU A 467 7.20 16.86 -30.56
CA GLU A 467 8.37 16.34 -31.26
C GLU A 467 8.60 14.84 -30.96
N LEU A 468 8.48 14.45 -29.68
CA LEU A 468 8.56 13.06 -29.22
C LEU A 468 7.53 12.17 -29.94
N VAL A 469 6.25 12.55 -29.81
CA VAL A 469 5.10 11.76 -30.30
C VAL A 469 5.10 11.63 -31.81
N MET A 470 5.54 12.67 -32.53
CA MET A 470 5.62 12.63 -34.00
C MET A 470 6.75 11.74 -34.53
N ARG A 471 7.81 11.53 -33.72
CA ARG A 471 8.97 10.70 -34.10
C ARG A 471 8.86 9.25 -33.63
N ASN A 472 7.92 8.93 -32.74
CA ASN A 472 7.86 7.65 -32.03
C ASN A 472 9.19 7.31 -31.33
N ASP A 473 9.80 8.30 -30.68
CA ASP A 473 11.17 8.21 -30.15
C ASP A 473 11.19 8.11 -28.61
N THR A 474 12.38 7.91 -28.04
CA THR A 474 12.65 8.08 -26.61
C THR A 474 13.43 9.37 -26.41
N GLN A 475 12.94 10.27 -25.56
CA GLN A 475 13.65 11.49 -25.19
C GLN A 475 14.06 11.48 -23.72
N TYR A 476 15.23 12.05 -23.46
CA TYR A 476 15.79 12.20 -22.13
C TYR A 476 15.54 13.61 -21.63
N VAL A 477 14.87 13.72 -20.49
CA VAL A 477 14.56 15.01 -19.86
C VAL A 477 15.82 15.55 -19.19
N GLN A 478 16.21 16.79 -19.52
CA GLN A 478 17.33 17.51 -18.92
C GLN A 478 16.90 18.81 -18.23
N ASP A 479 15.60 19.07 -18.17
CA ASP A 479 15.05 20.29 -17.56
C ASP A 479 15.27 20.29 -16.05
N GLU A 480 15.58 21.45 -15.49
CA GLU A 480 15.65 21.65 -14.05
C GLU A 480 14.25 21.62 -13.42
N PRO A 481 14.04 20.86 -12.33
CA PRO A 481 12.74 20.81 -11.68
C PRO A 481 12.44 22.07 -10.85
N ILE A 482 11.16 22.29 -10.62
CA ILE A 482 10.69 23.11 -9.49
C ILE A 482 10.79 22.25 -8.24
N SER A 483 11.50 22.69 -7.21
CA SER A 483 11.71 21.90 -5.98
C SER A 483 11.11 22.54 -4.73
N GLY A 484 10.77 21.72 -3.75
CA GLY A 484 10.31 22.15 -2.43
C GLY A 484 11.40 22.01 -1.39
N ALA A 485 12.39 22.91 -1.37
CA ALA A 485 13.69 22.84 -0.68
C ALA A 485 13.74 22.49 0.84
N ALA A 486 12.66 22.07 1.49
CA ALA A 486 12.65 21.59 2.85
C ALA A 486 12.64 20.07 2.91
N LYS A 487 13.46 19.50 3.80
CA LYS A 487 13.51 18.06 4.06
C LYS A 487 12.12 17.46 4.31
N TYR A 488 11.83 16.35 3.65
CA TYR A 488 10.58 15.61 3.68
C TYR A 488 9.34 16.41 3.27
N ALA A 489 9.50 17.55 2.59
CA ALA A 489 8.36 18.32 2.11
C ALA A 489 7.48 17.52 1.14
N ARG A 490 8.11 16.63 0.36
CA ARG A 490 7.47 15.79 -0.65
C ARG A 490 6.68 16.62 -1.66
N PHE A 491 7.31 17.71 -2.10
CA PHE A 491 6.75 18.63 -3.07
C PHE A 491 6.50 17.89 -4.40
N GLY A 492 5.31 18.06 -4.96
CA GLY A 492 4.90 17.33 -6.16
C GLY A 492 4.13 16.04 -5.87
N MET A 493 3.75 15.76 -4.61
CA MET A 493 2.94 14.58 -4.28
C MET A 493 1.59 14.57 -4.98
N LYS A 494 0.97 15.75 -5.13
CA LYS A 494 -0.29 15.93 -5.86
C LYS A 494 -0.26 17.25 -6.63
N LEU A 495 -0.89 17.23 -7.80
CA LEU A 495 -0.94 18.35 -8.73
C LEU A 495 -2.39 18.65 -9.11
N ALA A 496 -2.72 19.93 -9.29
CA ALA A 496 -3.96 20.37 -9.94
C ALA A 496 -3.71 21.68 -10.70
N ALA A 497 -4.39 21.91 -11.83
CA ALA A 497 -4.21 23.12 -12.62
C ALA A 497 -5.54 23.78 -12.96
N SER A 498 -5.51 25.10 -12.99
CA SER A 498 -6.54 25.97 -13.51
C SER A 498 -5.88 27.14 -14.23
N ASN A 499 -6.66 27.92 -14.98
CA ASN A 499 -6.15 29.11 -15.67
C ASN A 499 -5.52 30.15 -14.71
N GLN A 500 -5.77 30.02 -13.40
CA GLN A 500 -5.20 30.89 -12.37
C GLN A 500 -3.92 30.31 -11.76
N PHE A 501 -3.92 29.02 -11.41
CA PHE A 501 -2.83 28.41 -10.66
C PHE A 501 -2.53 26.99 -11.12
N VAL A 502 -1.24 26.66 -11.15
CA VAL A 502 -0.77 25.29 -10.97
C VAL A 502 -0.52 25.11 -9.48
N LEU A 503 -1.31 24.24 -8.85
CA LEU A 503 -1.18 23.89 -7.46
C LEU A 503 -0.29 22.66 -7.31
N VAL A 504 0.65 22.76 -6.37
CA VAL A 504 1.58 21.69 -6.02
C VAL A 504 1.47 21.41 -4.53
N GLY A 505 1.13 20.18 -4.19
CA GLY A 505 1.09 19.70 -2.81
C GLY A 505 2.47 19.38 -2.25
N ALA A 506 2.66 19.70 -0.97
CA ALA A 506 3.81 19.35 -0.15
C ALA A 506 3.33 18.86 1.24
N PRO A 507 2.81 17.62 1.33
CA PRO A 507 2.12 17.13 2.52
C PRO A 507 3.01 17.05 3.75
N GLY A 508 4.33 16.86 3.60
CA GLY A 508 5.24 16.88 4.73
C GLY A 508 5.37 18.25 5.41
N LEU A 509 5.01 19.33 4.69
CA LEU A 509 4.89 20.67 5.26
C LEU A 509 3.44 21.07 5.57
N ALA A 510 2.47 20.18 5.30
CA ALA A 510 1.05 20.49 5.28
C ALA A 510 0.72 21.75 4.45
N LYS A 511 1.32 21.87 3.26
CA LYS A 511 1.19 23.04 2.38
C LYS A 511 0.74 22.67 0.98
N VAL A 512 0.07 23.62 0.33
CA VAL A 512 -0.13 23.66 -1.12
C VAL A 512 0.37 24.99 -1.64
N TYR A 513 1.23 24.94 -2.67
CA TYR A 513 1.80 26.09 -3.33
C TYR A 513 1.08 26.33 -4.65
N GLY A 514 0.65 27.57 -4.91
CA GLY A 514 0.05 27.94 -6.19
C GLY A 514 0.97 28.81 -7.01
N PHE A 515 1.32 28.35 -8.21
CA PHE A 515 2.20 29.01 -9.16
C PHE A 515 1.41 29.57 -10.33
N ASP A 516 1.88 30.70 -10.86
CA ASP A 516 1.41 31.22 -12.13
C ASP A 516 1.72 30.23 -13.28
N PRO A 517 0.73 29.74 -14.05
CA PRO A 517 0.96 28.70 -15.06
C PRO A 517 2.00 29.06 -16.13
N TRP A 518 2.17 30.35 -16.41
CA TRP A 518 3.05 30.85 -17.48
C TRP A 518 4.45 31.15 -16.99
N THR A 519 4.56 31.87 -15.88
CA THR A 519 5.84 32.36 -15.34
C THR A 519 6.43 31.44 -14.28
N LEU A 520 5.66 30.47 -13.78
CA LEU A 520 5.99 29.59 -12.66
C LEU A 520 6.43 30.34 -11.39
N LYS A 521 6.05 31.62 -11.27
CA LYS A 521 6.28 32.40 -10.06
C LYS A 521 5.23 32.02 -9.02
N LEU A 522 5.67 31.80 -7.79
CA LEU A 522 4.78 31.55 -6.65
C LEU A 522 3.81 32.73 -6.47
N LYS A 523 2.51 32.42 -6.38
CA LYS A 523 1.43 33.40 -6.22
C LYS A 523 0.69 33.25 -4.89
N LEU A 524 0.57 32.02 -4.39
CA LEU A 524 -0.10 31.76 -3.11
C LEU A 524 0.48 30.55 -2.40
N THR A 525 0.25 30.50 -1.09
CA THR A 525 0.53 29.35 -0.24
C THR A 525 -0.68 29.12 0.64
N LEU A 526 -1.15 27.88 0.69
CA LEU A 526 -2.25 27.44 1.54
C LEU A 526 -1.69 26.51 2.61
N ASP A 527 -1.96 26.84 3.86
CA ASP A 527 -1.55 26.04 5.02
C ASP A 527 -2.71 25.17 5.52
N GLY A 528 -2.39 23.93 5.83
CA GLY A 528 -3.26 22.96 6.47
C GLY A 528 -2.77 22.54 7.85
N PRO A 529 -3.51 21.65 8.52
CA PRO A 529 -3.09 21.07 9.80
C PRO A 529 -1.80 20.24 9.62
N PRO A 530 -0.79 20.37 10.50
CA PRO A 530 0.41 19.53 10.45
C PRO A 530 0.08 18.03 10.52
N ASN A 531 0.91 17.18 9.92
CA ASN A 531 0.80 15.71 9.93
C ASN A 531 -0.55 15.15 9.44
N SER A 532 -1.34 15.94 8.71
CA SER A 532 -2.67 15.54 8.27
C SER A 532 -2.73 14.99 6.84
N GLY A 533 -1.59 14.94 6.15
CA GLY A 533 -1.52 14.63 4.73
C GLY A 533 -2.03 15.76 3.81
N PHE A 534 -2.28 16.96 4.36
CA PHE A 534 -2.82 18.10 3.61
C PHE A 534 -2.04 18.37 2.32
N GLY A 535 -2.73 18.30 1.17
CA GLY A 535 -2.14 18.51 -0.15
C GLY A 535 -1.49 17.28 -0.77
N GLY A 536 -1.45 16.14 -0.09
CA GLY A 536 -0.89 14.88 -0.64
C GLY A 536 -1.90 13.98 -1.34
N TYR A 537 -3.20 14.21 -1.14
CA TYR A 537 -4.28 13.28 -1.47
C TYR A 537 -5.29 13.89 -2.46
N LEU A 538 -6.45 14.37 -2.00
CA LEU A 538 -7.35 15.18 -2.81
C LEU A 538 -6.74 16.57 -3.02
N LEU A 539 -6.62 17.00 -4.28
CA LEU A 539 -6.30 18.38 -4.65
C LEU A 539 -7.03 18.67 -5.96
N GLU A 540 -8.04 19.53 -5.91
CA GLU A 540 -8.88 19.84 -7.06
C GLU A 540 -9.16 21.34 -7.15
N GLN A 541 -9.30 21.84 -8.38
CA GLN A 541 -9.63 23.23 -8.65
C GLN A 541 -10.86 23.34 -9.55
N SER A 542 -11.83 24.16 -9.14
CA SER A 542 -13.02 24.40 -9.94
C SER A 542 -12.85 25.58 -10.90
N PRO A 543 -13.56 25.58 -12.05
CA PRO A 543 -13.59 26.73 -12.95
C PRO A 543 -14.08 28.03 -12.30
N GLN A 544 -14.81 27.94 -11.18
CA GLN A 544 -15.32 29.08 -10.42
C GLN A 544 -14.33 29.56 -9.33
N GLY A 545 -13.10 29.05 -9.32
CA GLY A 545 -12.02 29.46 -8.41
C GLY A 545 -12.08 28.83 -7.03
N TYR A 546 -12.79 27.71 -6.87
CA TYR A 546 -12.72 26.93 -5.64
C TYR A 546 -11.49 26.02 -5.67
N ILE A 547 -10.82 25.89 -4.54
CA ILE A 547 -9.73 24.92 -4.35
C ILE A 547 -10.14 23.99 -3.22
N ALA A 548 -10.20 22.69 -3.49
CA ALA A 548 -10.44 21.68 -2.46
C ALA A 548 -9.17 20.88 -2.19
N ILE A 549 -8.89 20.67 -0.91
CA ILE A 549 -7.66 20.02 -0.45
C ILE A 549 -8.04 19.01 0.63
N GLY A 550 -7.71 17.74 0.40
CA GLY A 550 -7.88 16.66 1.36
C GLY A 550 -6.76 16.62 2.39
N ALA A 551 -7.12 16.22 3.59
CA ALA A 551 -6.25 15.98 4.73
C ALA A 551 -6.77 14.73 5.47
N PRO A 552 -6.62 13.53 4.88
CA PRO A 552 -7.24 12.30 5.38
C PRO A 552 -6.74 11.88 6.76
N LEU A 553 -5.58 12.37 7.20
CA LEU A 553 -5.00 12.05 8.50
C LEU A 553 -5.31 13.14 9.55
N HIS A 554 -6.22 14.08 9.25
CA HIS A 554 -6.65 15.10 10.21
C HIS A 554 -7.61 14.50 11.24
N ASP A 555 -7.39 14.85 12.51
CA ASP A 555 -8.05 14.20 13.65
C ASP A 555 -9.29 14.95 14.19
N GLU A 556 -9.79 15.97 13.48
CA GLU A 556 -10.84 16.86 14.02
C GLU A 556 -12.15 16.13 14.37
N GLY A 557 -12.55 15.13 13.58
CA GLY A 557 -13.77 14.35 13.81
C GLY A 557 -13.53 12.96 14.41
N GLY A 558 -12.32 12.71 14.92
CA GLY A 558 -11.84 11.39 15.32
C GLY A 558 -10.48 11.11 14.67
N THR A 559 -9.75 10.14 15.19
CA THR A 559 -8.37 9.88 14.74
C THR A 559 -8.35 9.45 13.29
N GLN A 560 -7.59 10.15 12.47
CA GLN A 560 -7.53 9.97 11.02
C GLN A 560 -8.93 9.88 10.40
N SER A 561 -9.90 10.61 10.97
CA SER A 561 -11.25 10.68 10.39
C SER A 561 -11.23 11.43 9.06
N GLY A 562 -10.27 12.35 8.93
CA GLY A 562 -9.96 13.07 7.72
C GLY A 562 -10.82 14.32 7.53
N SER A 563 -10.28 15.27 6.77
CA SER A 563 -10.98 16.52 6.43
C SER A 563 -10.76 16.91 4.97
N VAL A 564 -11.70 17.70 4.45
CA VAL A 564 -11.56 18.45 3.19
C VAL A 564 -11.67 19.94 3.48
N PHE A 565 -10.68 20.69 3.04
CA PHE A 565 -10.65 22.14 3.12
C PHE A 565 -10.99 22.74 1.77
N VAL A 566 -12.04 23.56 1.72
CA VAL A 566 -12.45 24.29 0.52
C VAL A 566 -12.11 25.77 0.68
N TYR A 567 -11.34 26.30 -0.26
CA TYR A 567 -10.94 27.68 -0.35
C TYR A 567 -11.67 28.38 -1.49
N LYS A 568 -12.08 29.63 -1.26
CA LYS A 568 -12.56 30.54 -2.29
C LYS A 568 -12.18 31.96 -1.88
N ASN A 569 -11.45 32.68 -2.74
CA ASN A 569 -10.88 33.99 -2.41
C ASN A 569 -10.06 33.91 -1.10
N THR A 570 -10.37 34.76 -0.10
CA THR A 570 -9.73 34.73 1.23
C THR A 570 -10.44 33.82 2.24
N GLY A 571 -11.54 33.18 1.85
CA GLY A 571 -12.35 32.32 2.73
C GLY A 571 -11.90 30.86 2.69
N ARG A 572 -12.01 30.19 3.84
CA ARG A 572 -11.78 28.75 4.01
C ARG A 572 -12.93 28.12 4.77
N LYS A 573 -13.44 26.97 4.30
CA LYS A 573 -14.38 26.11 5.02
C LYS A 573 -13.80 24.70 5.13
N ALA A 574 -13.89 24.10 6.31
CA ALA A 574 -13.47 22.72 6.54
C ALA A 574 -14.71 21.82 6.67
N PHE A 575 -14.57 20.59 6.18
CA PHE A 575 -15.53 19.50 6.32
C PHE A 575 -14.77 18.31 6.87
N SER A 576 -15.27 17.69 7.94
CA SER A 576 -14.54 16.64 8.65
C SER A 576 -15.37 15.37 8.69
N GLY A 577 -14.73 14.24 8.43
CA GLY A 577 -15.32 12.92 8.57
C GLY A 577 -15.63 12.64 10.04
N SER A 578 -16.66 11.84 10.30
CA SER A 578 -17.16 11.56 11.65
C SER A 578 -16.68 10.23 12.24
N SER A 579 -16.04 9.39 11.44
CA SER A 579 -15.59 8.06 11.84
C SER A 579 -14.07 8.04 11.83
N SER A 580 -13.45 7.63 12.93
CA SER A 580 -12.01 7.42 12.95
C SER A 580 -11.59 6.45 11.85
N PHE A 581 -10.40 6.66 11.30
CA PHE A 581 -9.85 5.89 10.18
C PHE A 581 -10.66 5.96 8.89
N ALA A 582 -11.68 6.83 8.78
CA ALA A 582 -12.40 6.95 7.52
C ALA A 582 -11.56 7.52 6.38
N TYR A 583 -10.49 8.25 6.69
CA TYR A 583 -9.62 8.91 5.71
C TYR A 583 -10.43 9.80 4.76
N PHE A 584 -11.38 10.57 5.30
CA PHE A 584 -12.17 11.49 4.50
C PHE A 584 -11.27 12.54 3.82
N GLY A 585 -11.39 12.65 2.49
CA GLY A 585 -10.48 13.47 1.68
C GLY A 585 -9.29 12.71 1.07
N HIS A 586 -9.30 11.36 1.12
CA HIS A 586 -8.24 10.52 0.54
C HIS A 586 -8.14 10.63 -0.99
N SER A 587 -9.27 10.76 -1.66
CA SER A 587 -9.33 10.96 -3.11
C SER A 587 -10.44 11.92 -3.45
N GLY A 588 -10.40 12.51 -4.64
CA GLY A 588 -11.51 13.31 -5.11
C GLY A 588 -11.48 13.52 -6.62
N THR A 589 -12.64 13.91 -7.14
CA THR A 589 -12.79 14.39 -8.52
C THR A 589 -13.87 15.46 -8.55
N LEU A 590 -13.67 16.49 -9.37
CA LEU A 590 -14.62 17.57 -9.55
C LEU A 590 -15.55 17.28 -10.74
N PHE A 591 -16.86 17.45 -10.53
CA PHE A 591 -17.81 17.50 -11.63
C PHE A 591 -18.90 18.55 -11.37
N GLY A 592 -19.10 19.44 -12.34
CA GLY A 592 -20.04 20.55 -12.21
C GLY A 592 -19.68 21.48 -11.05
N SER A 593 -20.61 21.67 -10.11
CA SER A 593 -20.40 22.40 -8.86
C SER A 593 -20.21 21.48 -7.64
N SER A 594 -19.96 20.19 -7.87
CA SER A 594 -19.78 19.20 -6.81
C SER A 594 -18.40 18.57 -6.86
N ILE A 595 -17.86 18.29 -5.69
CA ILE A 595 -16.66 17.47 -5.52
C ILE A 595 -17.11 16.14 -4.95
N TYR A 596 -16.75 15.06 -5.65
CA TYR A 596 -16.91 13.71 -5.14
C TYR A 596 -15.65 13.40 -4.34
N VAL A 597 -15.83 12.97 -3.09
CA VAL A 597 -14.74 12.75 -2.13
C VAL A 597 -14.75 11.29 -1.71
N GLY A 598 -13.59 10.64 -1.79
CA GLY A 598 -13.39 9.29 -1.30
C GLY A 598 -12.95 9.26 0.17
N SER A 599 -13.46 8.26 0.88
CA SER A 599 -13.06 7.81 2.21
C SER A 599 -12.71 6.33 2.12
N ALA A 600 -11.48 6.00 1.74
CA ALA A 600 -11.11 4.64 1.34
C ALA A 600 -11.26 3.57 2.44
N HIS A 601 -11.26 4.00 3.70
CA HIS A 601 -11.22 3.14 4.89
C HIS A 601 -12.47 3.30 5.77
N ALA A 602 -13.47 4.07 5.32
CA ALA A 602 -14.72 4.23 6.05
C ALA A 602 -15.54 2.94 6.12
N GLU A 603 -16.52 2.91 7.04
CA GLU A 603 -17.54 1.85 7.13
C GLU A 603 -16.94 0.45 7.32
N ASN A 604 -15.97 0.32 8.24
CA ASN A 604 -15.22 -0.91 8.49
C ASN A 604 -14.47 -1.39 7.23
N GLU A 605 -13.62 -0.52 6.67
CA GLU A 605 -12.78 -0.82 5.49
C GLU A 605 -13.57 -1.13 4.20
N ARG A 606 -14.87 -0.82 4.17
CA ARG A 606 -15.68 -0.89 2.94
C ARG A 606 -15.40 0.26 2.01
N GLY A 607 -14.93 1.38 2.53
CA GLY A 607 -14.80 2.64 1.83
C GLY A 607 -16.15 3.33 1.58
N ALA A 608 -16.12 4.64 1.37
CA ALA A 608 -17.30 5.46 1.10
C ALA A 608 -17.03 6.58 0.11
N ILE A 609 -18.09 7.01 -0.58
CA ILE A 609 -18.10 8.18 -1.47
C ILE A 609 -19.05 9.21 -0.90
N TRP A 610 -18.58 10.45 -0.89
CA TRP A 610 -19.31 11.61 -0.44
C TRP A 610 -19.43 12.61 -1.58
N ARG A 611 -20.49 13.41 -1.55
CA ARG A 611 -20.67 14.55 -2.44
C ARG A 611 -20.61 15.83 -1.63
N LEU A 612 -19.76 16.74 -2.05
CA LEU A 612 -19.64 18.09 -1.50
C LEU A 612 -20.14 19.10 -2.54
N ASP A 613 -21.25 19.77 -2.24
CA ASP A 613 -21.79 20.83 -3.10
C ASP A 613 -21.11 22.17 -2.77
N LEU A 614 -20.40 22.76 -3.74
CA LEU A 614 -19.64 24.00 -3.57
C LEU A 614 -20.51 25.27 -3.49
N ASN A 615 -21.76 25.20 -3.95
CA ASN A 615 -22.70 26.32 -3.89
C ASN A 615 -23.39 26.38 -2.53
N GLN A 616 -23.85 25.22 -2.05
CA GLN A 616 -24.56 25.10 -0.78
C GLN A 616 -23.60 24.92 0.41
N TYR A 617 -22.35 24.55 0.14
CA TYR A 617 -21.39 24.11 1.15
C TYR A 617 -21.98 23.03 2.07
N SER A 618 -22.73 22.10 1.49
CA SER A 618 -23.31 20.91 2.12
C SER A 618 -22.53 19.67 1.67
N PHE A 619 -22.45 18.67 2.53
CA PHE A 619 -21.84 17.39 2.20
C PHE A 619 -22.76 16.25 2.62
N GLU A 620 -22.84 15.22 1.78
CA GLU A 620 -23.67 14.04 2.02
C GLU A 620 -22.93 12.76 1.61
N LYS A 621 -23.23 11.65 2.28
CA LYS A 621 -22.74 10.33 1.88
C LYS A 621 -23.61 9.82 0.74
N LEU A 622 -22.99 9.40 -0.37
CA LEU A 622 -23.70 8.82 -1.50
C LEU A 622 -23.82 7.31 -1.36
N THR A 623 -22.71 6.63 -1.12
CA THR A 623 -22.65 5.16 -1.09
C THR A 623 -21.43 4.67 -0.32
N SER A 624 -21.41 3.38 -0.01
CA SER A 624 -20.28 2.64 0.55
C SER A 624 -19.96 1.40 -0.28
N GLY A 625 -18.73 0.89 -0.20
CA GLY A 625 -18.32 -0.28 -0.96
C GLY A 625 -19.14 -1.52 -0.59
N LEU A 626 -19.22 -2.49 -1.49
CA LEU A 626 -20.23 -3.56 -1.41
C LEU A 626 -19.98 -4.56 -0.28
N THR A 627 -18.71 -4.87 0.05
CA THR A 627 -18.35 -5.91 1.03
C THR A 627 -17.39 -5.40 2.10
N PRO A 628 -17.60 -5.72 3.40
CA PRO A 628 -16.63 -5.46 4.47
C PRO A 628 -15.25 -6.06 4.16
N GLY A 629 -14.17 -5.38 4.53
CA GLY A 629 -12.80 -5.85 4.34
C GLY A 629 -12.30 -5.85 2.88
N SER A 630 -13.06 -5.29 1.94
CA SER A 630 -12.67 -5.21 0.54
C SER A 630 -11.59 -4.18 0.23
N GLY A 631 -11.26 -3.27 1.16
CA GLY A 631 -10.08 -2.40 1.10
C GLY A 631 -10.03 -1.44 -0.10
N GLY A 632 -9.99 -0.13 0.16
CA GLY A 632 -9.62 0.83 -0.88
C GLY A 632 -10.73 1.18 -1.89
N PHE A 633 -12.00 0.81 -1.67
CA PHE A 633 -13.09 1.41 -2.46
C PHE A 633 -13.07 2.94 -2.31
N ALA A 634 -13.16 3.65 -3.43
CA ALA A 634 -12.96 5.10 -3.49
C ALA A 634 -11.51 5.56 -3.21
N ALA A 635 -10.51 4.69 -3.39
CA ALA A 635 -9.10 5.09 -3.39
C ALA A 635 -8.76 6.02 -4.56
N LYS A 636 -9.47 5.90 -5.69
CA LYS A 636 -9.45 6.87 -6.81
C LYS A 636 -10.84 7.05 -7.41
N LEU A 637 -11.06 8.23 -7.97
CA LEU A 637 -12.30 8.62 -8.60
C LEU A 637 -12.00 9.28 -9.94
N ALA A 638 -12.79 8.95 -10.97
CA ALA A 638 -12.79 9.64 -12.25
C ALA A 638 -14.23 9.83 -12.72
N SER A 639 -14.53 10.95 -13.38
CA SER A 639 -15.85 11.22 -13.93
C SER A 639 -15.79 11.62 -15.39
N ASN A 640 -16.80 11.22 -16.16
CA ASN A 640 -17.06 11.72 -17.51
C ASN A 640 -18.25 12.70 -17.55
N GLY A 641 -18.74 13.10 -16.37
CA GLY A 641 -19.88 14.00 -16.18
C GLY A 641 -21.27 13.39 -16.26
N THR A 642 -21.39 12.10 -16.56
CA THR A 642 -22.66 11.36 -16.39
C THR A 642 -22.47 10.18 -15.44
N HIS A 643 -21.27 9.65 -15.39
CA HIS A 643 -20.89 8.53 -14.57
C HIS A 643 -19.65 8.85 -13.73
N LEU A 644 -19.53 8.12 -12.63
CA LEU A 644 -18.38 8.12 -11.73
C LEU A 644 -17.78 6.72 -11.73
N LEU A 645 -16.54 6.60 -12.19
CA LEU A 645 -15.75 5.39 -12.04
C LEU A 645 -14.95 5.46 -10.74
N VAL A 646 -15.04 4.39 -9.97
CA VAL A 646 -14.50 4.28 -8.61
C VAL A 646 -13.47 3.16 -8.61
N GLY A 647 -12.23 3.51 -8.29
CA GLY A 647 -11.16 2.55 -8.07
C GLY A 647 -11.31 1.86 -6.71
N ALA A 648 -11.10 0.55 -6.70
CA ALA A 648 -11.06 -0.28 -5.51
C ALA A 648 -9.88 -1.27 -5.62
N PRO A 649 -8.62 -0.80 -5.51
CA PRO A 649 -7.41 -1.58 -5.78
C PRO A 649 -7.25 -2.85 -4.96
N TYR A 650 -8.00 -3.04 -3.88
CA TYR A 650 -7.94 -4.25 -3.06
C TYR A 650 -9.25 -5.03 -3.04
N PHE A 651 -10.23 -4.63 -3.87
CA PHE A 651 -11.53 -5.28 -3.94
C PHE A 651 -11.39 -6.78 -4.19
N ASP A 652 -12.04 -7.58 -3.35
CA ASP A 652 -11.99 -9.04 -3.36
C ASP A 652 -10.56 -9.59 -3.40
N GLN A 653 -9.59 -8.87 -2.83
CA GLN A 653 -8.17 -9.23 -2.79
C GLN A 653 -7.44 -9.14 -4.14
N LEU A 654 -8.14 -8.81 -5.22
CA LEU A 654 -7.62 -8.85 -6.59
C LEU A 654 -7.48 -7.44 -7.18
N GLY A 655 -8.34 -6.53 -6.70
CA GLY A 655 -8.55 -5.19 -7.24
C GLY A 655 -9.76 -5.14 -8.15
N GLY A 656 -10.37 -3.97 -8.23
CA GLY A 656 -11.64 -3.78 -8.92
C GLY A 656 -11.94 -2.33 -9.26
N VAL A 657 -12.96 -2.15 -10.09
CA VAL A 657 -13.59 -0.86 -10.34
C VAL A 657 -15.11 -0.98 -10.29
N ALA A 658 -15.76 0.09 -9.84
CA ALA A 658 -17.20 0.22 -9.83
C ALA A 658 -17.63 1.48 -10.59
N LEU A 659 -18.60 1.36 -11.49
CA LEU A 659 -19.16 2.45 -12.27
C LEU A 659 -20.55 2.79 -11.72
N TYR A 660 -20.74 4.05 -11.37
CA TYR A 660 -22.01 4.60 -10.86
C TYR A 660 -22.56 5.66 -11.81
N ASN A 661 -23.88 5.75 -11.89
CA ASN A 661 -24.55 6.90 -12.48
C ASN A 661 -24.49 8.09 -11.50
N THR A 662 -24.23 9.30 -11.98
CA THR A 662 -24.12 10.50 -11.11
C THR A 662 -25.46 11.20 -10.89
N THR A 663 -26.51 10.81 -11.62
CA THR A 663 -27.86 11.42 -11.54
C THR A 663 -28.84 10.63 -10.67
N GLU A 664 -28.47 9.43 -10.24
CA GLU A 664 -29.25 8.51 -9.40
C GLU A 664 -28.45 8.19 -8.13
#